data_AF-A0A6A6ESH0-F1
#
_entry.id   AF-A0A6A6ESH0-F1
#
_cell.length_a   1.000
_cell.length_b   1.000
_cell.length_c   1.000
_cell.angle_alpha   90.00
_cell.angle_beta   90.00
_cell.angle_gamma   90.00
#
_symmetry.space_group_name_H-M   'P 1'
#
loop_
_entity.id
_entity.type
_entity.pdbx_description
1 polymer ?
#
loop_
_entity_poly.entity_id
_entity_poly.type
_entity_poly.pdbx_seq_one_letter_code
_entity_poly.pdbx_strand_id
1 'polypeptide(L)'
;MAKIYSKANRVIVWLGGTADDSDRAVEEIRVAAGKQSTYFSTHETLQKAIVALLRRPWFRRIWVLQEVAAARHVRIICGPMDIDGYAFCSGLESLKHFYEALPDLQNLIPSVIYLIKGAIFRPDYQTGSSGSVSLDICPLGELIDMFHTHEATLRHDKVYALLGMSSDNTSAAGLSPDYTVPWNQLFQRLVKSLLCQEISVGTWGDRETAVIKSKGCILGQVSSEEQGNSWGDTRNLHITSRDTSTSLGYRRKWSARWTSHASAKPIRQGDLVCLLQGAPKPAIIRTCKDHFAVIMIAVTPTEYVETESGIVRWSELLQTITIFPHDFLLVWNWEKSPRDLQYQTDHETMIKTNSRAPEHLKTSLEVHLGKATRLWNVALILEDLEEYQEAEERLRVVIEGCESAFGKESPSTLISIDKLALIYKKKQQWKQAEDLFVHVIEKRKQVQGADHLDTLRSMTNLASTYRAQGYMKEEQKLKIMIYLLERGEDNVQITERAVVQIAKSFDEEVMKLLLERRGGEIQITENVVKAAAANSRSGNEVMMLLLKRRGGEVQITEGAVVQIAKSFNEEVMKLLLRRRGGEVEITENVVEAAAANLISGKEVMMLLLERTGGKVQITERIVEAATANWRSGKEVIMLLLERRRDEVHITEGLVAQIAKSFDEEVMKLLLERQGGEIQITKRVVEAAAANLISGKEVMMLLLERRGGEVRITEKVVEAALENSRSGKEVMQLLFKRRGNDEQITEDVDSRPQKRPRLSLLWEEAVVKKILACKAADLHIKCY
;
A
#
# COMPACT_ATOMS: atom_id res chain seq x y z
N MET A 1 47.32 -38.26 -2.66
CA MET A 1 47.34 -38.24 -1.18
C MET A 1 46.25 -39.10 -0.57
N ALA A 2 44.96 -38.88 -0.83
CA ALA A 2 43.87 -39.72 -0.29
C ALA A 2 44.09 -41.24 -0.47
N LYS A 3 44.58 -41.69 -1.64
CA LYS A 3 44.92 -43.11 -1.93
C LYS A 3 46.04 -43.68 -1.05
N ILE A 4 46.93 -42.81 -0.56
CA ILE A 4 48.07 -43.19 0.29
C ILE A 4 47.57 -43.28 1.73
N TYR A 5 46.88 -42.25 2.22
CA TYR A 5 46.41 -42.21 3.60
C TYR A 5 45.26 -43.17 3.87
N SER A 6 44.42 -43.52 2.89
CA SER A 6 43.36 -44.51 3.10
C SER A 6 43.87 -45.91 3.44
N LYS A 7 45.15 -46.18 3.17
CA LYS A 7 45.84 -47.41 3.58
C LYS A 7 46.32 -47.37 5.04
N ALA A 8 46.37 -46.19 5.67
CA ALA A 8 46.80 -46.04 7.04
C ALA A 8 45.68 -46.45 8.00
N ASN A 9 45.93 -47.44 8.86
CA ASN A 9 44.99 -47.81 9.92
C ASN A 9 44.96 -46.75 11.03
N ARG A 10 46.13 -46.18 11.35
CA ARG A 10 46.32 -45.19 12.42
C ARG A 10 47.09 -43.99 11.93
N VAL A 11 46.64 -42.79 12.31
CA VAL A 11 47.33 -41.52 12.08
C VAL A 11 47.74 -40.90 13.41
N ILE A 12 48.96 -40.39 13.46
CA ILE A 12 49.50 -39.68 14.62
C ILE A 12 49.50 -38.18 14.30
N VAL A 13 48.74 -37.43 15.08
CA VAL A 13 48.71 -35.97 15.06
C VAL A 13 49.74 -35.48 16.06
N TRP A 14 50.88 -35.01 15.54
CA TRP A 14 51.94 -34.42 16.34
C TRP A 14 51.72 -32.90 16.47
N LEU A 15 51.40 -32.44 17.68
CA LEU A 15 51.16 -31.03 17.96
C LEU A 15 52.44 -30.26 18.30
N GLY A 16 53.61 -30.89 18.33
CA GLY A 16 54.89 -30.27 18.70
C GLY A 16 55.36 -30.65 20.10
N GLY A 17 56.52 -30.13 20.51
CA GLY A 17 57.11 -30.37 21.84
C GLY A 17 56.32 -29.70 22.98
N THR A 18 56.77 -29.95 24.21
CA THR A 18 56.20 -29.30 25.42
C THR A 18 56.52 -27.81 25.43
N ALA A 19 55.49 -26.97 25.35
CA ALA A 19 55.58 -25.51 25.41
C ALA A 19 54.20 -24.94 25.79
N ASP A 20 54.17 -23.74 26.37
CA ASP A 20 52.93 -23.04 26.75
C ASP A 20 52.00 -23.87 27.65
N ASP A 21 52.57 -24.62 28.60
CA ASP A 21 51.86 -25.55 29.49
C ASP A 21 50.99 -26.59 28.75
N SER A 22 51.42 -26.98 27.54
CA SER A 22 50.69 -27.93 26.69
C SER A 22 50.47 -29.30 27.33
N ASP A 23 51.37 -29.73 28.21
CA ASP A 23 51.25 -30.97 28.97
C ASP A 23 50.05 -30.93 29.92
N ARG A 24 49.92 -29.83 30.68
CA ARG A 24 48.76 -29.57 31.54
C ARG A 24 47.47 -29.40 30.74
N ALA A 25 47.55 -28.75 29.58
CA ALA A 25 46.40 -28.59 28.69
C ALA A 25 45.88 -29.94 28.18
N VAL A 26 46.76 -30.84 27.72
CA VAL A 26 46.38 -32.17 27.24
C VAL A 26 45.84 -33.04 28.39
N GLU A 27 46.42 -32.95 29.58
CA GLU A 27 45.91 -33.66 30.76
C GLU A 27 44.50 -33.18 31.15
N GLU A 28 44.26 -31.87 31.15
CA GLU A 28 42.92 -31.35 31.46
C GLU A 28 41.89 -31.79 30.42
N ILE A 29 42.23 -31.75 29.14
CA ILE A 29 41.36 -32.25 28.07
C ILE A 29 41.04 -33.73 28.30
N ARG A 30 42.03 -34.55 28.69
CA ARG A 30 41.83 -35.97 29.03
C ARG A 30 40.87 -36.14 30.21
N VAL A 31 41.07 -35.36 31.28
CA VAL A 31 40.21 -35.41 32.48
C VAL A 31 38.78 -34.97 32.16
N ALA A 32 38.61 -33.93 31.35
CA ALA A 32 37.32 -33.42 30.90
C ALA A 32 36.55 -34.41 30.01
N ALA A 33 37.26 -35.25 29.26
CA ALA A 33 36.65 -36.31 28.45
C ALA A 33 36.01 -37.44 29.30
N GLY A 34 36.53 -37.67 30.51
CA GLY A 34 36.08 -38.76 31.39
C GLY A 34 35.02 -38.38 32.42
N LYS A 35 34.73 -37.09 32.62
CA LYS A 35 33.79 -36.60 33.65
C LYS A 35 32.45 -36.17 33.03
N GLN A 36 31.34 -36.69 33.57
CA GLN A 36 29.96 -36.26 33.23
C GLN A 36 29.49 -35.00 33.99
N SER A 37 30.37 -34.22 34.64
CA SER A 37 29.98 -33.12 35.56
C SER A 37 30.72 -31.79 35.29
N THR A 38 29.96 -30.70 35.46
CA THR A 38 30.13 -29.31 34.98
C THR A 38 30.93 -28.35 35.88
N TYR A 39 31.70 -28.84 36.87
CA TYR A 39 32.56 -27.98 37.70
C TYR A 39 34.04 -28.16 37.36
N PHE A 40 34.48 -27.45 36.33
CA PHE A 40 35.90 -27.22 36.06
C PHE A 40 36.35 -25.99 36.85
N SER A 41 37.48 -26.08 37.57
CA SER A 41 38.05 -24.90 38.21
C SER A 41 38.51 -23.94 37.11
N THR A 42 37.97 -22.73 37.10
CA THR A 42 38.30 -21.66 36.15
C THR A 42 39.70 -21.12 36.42
N HIS A 43 40.72 -21.90 36.12
CA HIS A 43 42.09 -21.42 36.10
C HIS A 43 42.33 -20.68 34.78
N GLU A 44 42.38 -19.35 34.85
CA GLU A 44 42.74 -18.47 33.71
C GLU A 44 44.02 -18.94 32.99
N THR A 45 44.97 -19.50 33.73
CA THR A 45 46.21 -20.10 33.22
C THR A 45 45.97 -21.35 32.36
N LEU A 46 45.01 -22.19 32.75
CA LEU A 46 44.65 -23.41 32.02
C LEU A 46 43.88 -23.10 30.73
N GLN A 47 43.00 -22.12 30.78
CA GLN A 47 42.34 -21.60 29.58
C GLN A 47 43.38 -21.07 28.57
N LYS A 48 44.37 -20.29 29.04
CA LYS A 48 45.48 -19.80 28.18
C LYS A 48 46.27 -20.95 27.54
N ALA A 49 46.59 -21.99 28.32
CA ALA A 49 47.33 -23.16 27.83
C ALA A 49 46.55 -23.93 26.74
N ILE A 50 45.25 -24.18 26.96
CA ILE A 50 44.38 -24.85 25.97
C ILE A 50 44.25 -24.00 24.70
N VAL A 51 44.04 -22.69 24.84
CA VAL A 51 43.97 -21.78 23.69
C VAL A 51 45.30 -21.75 22.92
N ALA A 52 46.45 -21.76 23.60
CA ALA A 52 47.76 -21.83 22.95
C ALA A 52 47.95 -23.13 22.17
N LEU A 53 47.55 -24.27 22.75
CA LEU A 53 47.58 -25.58 22.09
C LEU A 53 46.72 -25.59 20.81
N LEU A 54 45.50 -25.06 20.88
CA LEU A 54 44.54 -25.00 19.76
C LEU A 54 44.96 -24.01 18.65
N ARG A 55 45.83 -23.05 18.97
CA ARG A 55 46.40 -22.10 18.00
C ARG A 55 47.63 -22.62 17.26
N ARG A 56 48.11 -23.82 17.60
CA ARG A 56 49.28 -24.40 16.94
C ARG A 56 49.02 -24.64 15.45
N PRO A 57 50.06 -24.55 14.59
CA PRO A 57 49.89 -24.59 13.13
C PRO A 57 49.13 -25.80 12.60
N TRP A 58 49.19 -26.94 13.29
CA TRP A 58 48.51 -28.15 12.87
C TRP A 58 47.01 -27.92 12.64
N PHE A 59 46.31 -27.25 13.55
CA PHE A 59 44.86 -26.99 13.44
C PHE A 59 44.46 -26.05 12.30
N ARG A 60 45.42 -25.38 11.65
CA ARG A 60 45.15 -24.35 10.65
C ARG A 60 45.49 -24.78 9.23
N ARG A 61 46.22 -25.88 9.02
CA ARG A 61 46.71 -26.25 7.68
C ARG A 61 45.70 -27.11 6.93
N ILE A 62 45.39 -26.75 5.68
CA ILE A 62 44.38 -27.48 4.88
C ILE A 62 44.79 -28.93 4.60
N TRP A 63 46.07 -29.19 4.36
CA TRP A 63 46.56 -30.52 3.95
C TRP A 63 46.46 -31.57 5.05
N VAL A 64 46.57 -31.18 6.33
CA VAL A 64 46.50 -32.15 7.43
C VAL A 64 45.11 -32.75 7.59
N LEU A 65 44.08 -32.07 7.05
CA LEU A 65 42.71 -32.55 7.09
C LEU A 65 42.54 -33.88 6.35
N GLN A 66 43.23 -34.07 5.22
CA GLN A 66 43.18 -35.34 4.46
C GLN A 66 43.74 -36.52 5.26
N GLU A 67 44.79 -36.29 6.05
CA GLU A 67 45.45 -37.33 6.82
C GLU A 67 44.49 -37.86 7.88
N VAL A 68 43.89 -36.95 8.64
CA VAL A 68 42.91 -37.28 9.66
C VAL A 68 41.63 -37.80 9.06
N ALA A 69 41.16 -37.27 7.92
CA ALA A 69 39.95 -37.71 7.24
C ALA A 69 40.05 -39.14 6.69
N ALA A 70 41.24 -39.62 6.37
CA ALA A 70 41.45 -40.99 5.93
C ALA A 70 41.67 -41.98 7.10
N ALA A 71 41.97 -41.46 8.30
CA ALA A 71 42.30 -42.29 9.45
C ALA A 71 41.08 -43.07 9.97
N ARG A 72 41.30 -44.33 10.37
CA ARG A 72 40.34 -45.14 11.16
C ARG A 72 40.58 -45.02 12.66
N HIS A 73 41.79 -44.62 13.05
CA HIS A 73 42.17 -44.35 14.43
C HIS A 73 43.15 -43.17 14.49
N VAL A 74 42.90 -42.21 15.38
CA VAL A 74 43.71 -40.99 15.52
C VAL A 74 44.32 -40.94 16.91
N ARG A 75 45.64 -40.72 17.00
CA ARG A 75 46.34 -40.44 18.26
C ARG A 75 46.89 -39.02 18.23
N ILE A 76 46.70 -38.28 19.31
CA ILE A 76 47.18 -36.91 19.43
C ILE A 76 48.33 -36.90 20.43
N ILE A 77 49.48 -36.43 19.98
CA ILE A 77 50.72 -36.42 20.75
C ILE A 77 51.25 -34.99 20.84
N CYS A 78 51.58 -34.56 22.06
CA CYS A 78 52.18 -33.26 22.34
C CYS A 78 53.28 -33.42 23.40
N GLY A 79 54.54 -33.25 23.00
CA GLY A 79 55.67 -33.58 23.87
C GLY A 79 55.61 -35.05 24.31
N PRO A 80 55.68 -35.36 25.63
CA PRO A 80 55.53 -36.72 26.15
C PRO A 80 54.07 -37.16 26.30
N MET A 81 53.10 -36.26 26.11
CA MET A 81 51.69 -36.56 26.32
C MET A 81 51.09 -37.26 25.10
N ASP A 82 50.31 -38.29 25.34
CA ASP A 82 49.61 -39.08 24.32
C ASP A 82 48.15 -39.28 24.72
N ILE A 83 47.22 -38.92 23.84
CA ILE A 83 45.78 -39.02 24.07
C ILE A 83 45.09 -39.60 22.84
N ASP A 84 44.05 -40.39 23.08
CA ASP A 84 43.17 -40.86 22.02
C ASP A 84 42.42 -39.69 21.35
N GLY A 85 42.29 -39.72 20.03
CA GLY A 85 41.64 -38.65 19.28
C GLY A 85 40.18 -38.43 19.67
N TYR A 86 39.43 -39.50 19.95
CA TYR A 86 38.05 -39.39 20.40
C TYR A 86 37.97 -38.79 21.80
N ALA A 87 38.85 -39.21 22.71
CA ALA A 87 38.94 -38.65 24.05
C ALA A 87 39.30 -37.16 24.00
N PHE A 88 40.27 -36.77 23.17
CA PHE A 88 40.65 -35.38 22.98
C PHE A 88 39.49 -34.51 22.48
N CYS A 89 38.77 -34.98 21.45
CA CYS A 89 37.59 -34.28 20.93
C CYS A 89 36.49 -34.14 21.98
N SER A 90 36.18 -35.21 22.70
CA SER A 90 35.15 -35.20 23.76
C SER A 90 35.53 -34.25 24.89
N GLY A 91 36.81 -34.21 25.27
CA GLY A 91 37.32 -33.26 26.26
C GLY A 91 37.22 -31.80 25.80
N LEU A 92 37.53 -31.52 24.53
CA LEU A 92 37.38 -30.18 23.98
C LEU A 92 35.92 -29.73 23.89
N GLU A 93 34.97 -30.63 23.65
CA GLU A 93 33.54 -30.33 23.70
C GLU A 93 33.11 -29.95 25.13
N SER A 94 33.55 -30.68 26.16
CA SER A 94 33.30 -30.34 27.57
C SER A 94 33.92 -28.98 27.97
N LEU A 95 35.06 -28.64 27.38
CA LEU A 95 35.80 -27.40 27.65
C LEU A 95 35.48 -26.28 26.64
N LYS A 96 34.38 -26.38 25.88
CA LYS A 96 34.01 -25.43 24.83
C LYS A 96 33.99 -23.96 25.30
N HIS A 97 33.52 -23.71 26.52
CA HIS A 97 33.49 -22.39 27.16
C HIS A 97 34.87 -21.70 27.28
N PHE A 98 35.98 -22.45 27.18
CA PHE A 98 37.33 -21.88 27.19
C PHE A 98 37.71 -21.17 25.89
N TYR A 99 37.14 -21.56 24.75
CA TYR A 99 37.55 -21.05 23.44
C TYR A 99 36.41 -20.59 22.54
N GLU A 100 35.14 -20.86 22.87
CA GLU A 100 34.01 -20.49 22.00
C GLU A 100 33.83 -18.99 21.79
N ALA A 101 34.26 -18.16 22.74
CA ALA A 101 34.24 -16.71 22.62
C ALA A 101 35.36 -16.14 21.72
N LEU A 102 36.33 -16.98 21.31
CA LEU A 102 37.46 -16.57 20.49
C LEU A 102 37.14 -16.74 18.99
N PRO A 103 37.04 -15.65 18.21
CA PRO A 103 36.59 -15.73 16.81
C PRO A 103 37.48 -16.60 15.91
N ASP A 104 38.78 -16.70 16.21
CA ASP A 104 39.73 -17.50 15.42
C ASP A 104 39.60 -19.01 15.68
N LEU A 105 38.95 -19.42 16.77
CA LEU A 105 38.80 -20.82 17.18
C LEU A 105 37.35 -21.31 17.14
N GLN A 106 36.38 -20.40 17.26
CA GLN A 106 34.95 -20.70 17.41
C GLN A 106 34.39 -21.70 16.37
N ASN A 107 34.83 -21.60 15.10
CA ASN A 107 34.40 -22.50 14.03
C ASN A 107 35.53 -23.43 13.53
N LEU A 108 36.79 -23.06 13.77
CA LEU A 108 37.95 -23.86 13.40
C LEU A 108 37.97 -25.18 14.17
N ILE A 109 37.75 -25.13 15.48
CA ILE A 109 37.90 -26.32 16.32
C ILE A 109 36.74 -27.30 16.15
N PRO A 110 35.46 -26.87 16.12
CA PRO A 110 34.35 -27.79 15.84
C PRO A 110 34.46 -28.52 14.48
N SER A 111 34.93 -27.85 13.43
CA SER A 111 35.11 -28.49 12.10
C SER A 111 36.22 -29.55 12.11
N VAL A 112 37.30 -29.33 12.86
CA VAL A 112 38.36 -30.33 13.07
C VAL A 112 37.90 -31.48 13.99
N ILE A 113 37.13 -31.18 15.03
CA ILE A 113 36.54 -32.19 15.93
C ILE A 113 35.70 -33.19 15.14
N TYR A 114 34.82 -32.70 14.26
CA TYR A 114 34.02 -33.54 13.36
C TYR A 114 34.88 -34.55 12.60
N LEU A 115 35.99 -34.11 11.99
CA LEU A 115 36.87 -35.00 11.24
C LEU A 115 37.62 -36.01 12.12
N ILE A 116 38.11 -35.62 13.29
CA ILE A 116 38.86 -36.54 14.17
C ILE A 116 37.90 -37.57 14.81
N LYS A 117 36.78 -37.11 15.36
CA LYS A 117 35.82 -37.94 16.10
C LYS A 117 35.13 -38.95 15.19
N GLY A 118 34.87 -38.57 13.93
CA GLY A 118 34.30 -39.47 12.92
C GLY A 118 35.21 -40.61 12.45
N ALA A 119 36.51 -40.58 12.79
CA ALA A 119 37.50 -41.56 12.30
C ALA A 119 37.11 -43.01 12.61
N ILE A 120 36.56 -43.28 13.81
CA ILE A 120 36.24 -44.63 14.27
C ILE A 120 35.04 -45.27 13.56
N PHE A 121 34.22 -44.49 12.83
CA PHE A 121 33.05 -44.99 12.08
C PHE A 121 33.33 -45.23 10.60
N ARG A 122 34.54 -44.92 10.13
CA ARG A 122 34.85 -45.00 8.71
C ARG A 122 34.98 -46.45 8.25
N PRO A 123 34.37 -46.83 7.12
CA PRO A 123 34.46 -48.19 6.61
C PRO A 123 35.87 -48.53 6.12
N ASP A 124 36.13 -49.83 5.97
CA ASP A 124 37.35 -50.31 5.32
C ASP A 124 37.34 -49.95 3.83
N TYR A 125 38.44 -49.38 3.35
CA TYR A 125 38.54 -48.77 2.03
C TYR A 125 38.26 -49.78 0.90
N GLN A 126 37.18 -49.57 0.12
CA GLN A 126 36.94 -50.26 -1.15
C GLN A 126 37.20 -49.30 -2.31
N THR A 127 37.98 -49.76 -3.30
CA THR A 127 38.21 -48.96 -4.51
C THR A 127 36.97 -49.06 -5.39
N GLY A 128 36.30 -47.95 -5.66
CA GLY A 128 35.17 -47.93 -6.59
C GLY A 128 35.57 -48.41 -7.98
N SER A 129 34.60 -48.93 -8.75
CA SER A 129 34.79 -49.47 -10.09
C SER A 129 35.36 -48.47 -11.12
N SER A 130 35.34 -47.17 -10.82
CA SER A 130 35.83 -46.08 -11.67
C SER A 130 37.31 -45.70 -11.45
N GLY A 131 38.00 -46.29 -10.46
CA GLY A 131 39.40 -45.96 -10.15
C GLY A 131 39.63 -44.60 -9.47
N SER A 132 38.59 -43.78 -9.26
CA SER A 132 38.67 -42.53 -8.47
C SER A 132 38.60 -42.81 -6.97
N VAL A 133 39.52 -42.22 -6.20
CA VAL A 133 39.63 -42.39 -4.74
C VAL A 133 38.88 -41.27 -4.03
N SER A 134 37.72 -41.58 -3.45
CA SER A 134 36.96 -40.74 -2.51
C SER A 134 36.96 -41.38 -1.12
N LEU A 135 36.94 -40.56 -0.07
CA LEU A 135 36.75 -40.98 1.33
C LEU A 135 35.29 -40.88 1.81
N ASP A 136 34.38 -40.39 0.94
CA ASP A 136 32.94 -40.28 1.20
C ASP A 136 32.60 -39.59 2.55
N ILE A 137 33.30 -38.49 2.87
CA ILE A 137 33.11 -37.78 4.15
C ILE A 137 31.82 -36.96 4.12
N CYS A 138 31.76 -35.99 3.21
CA CYS A 138 30.56 -35.19 2.93
C CYS A 138 30.71 -34.49 1.56
N PRO A 139 29.66 -33.84 1.03
CA PRO A 139 29.69 -33.14 -0.24
C PRO A 139 30.75 -32.03 -0.30
N LEU A 140 31.30 -31.75 -1.49
CA LEU A 140 32.40 -30.79 -1.66
C LEU A 140 32.04 -29.39 -1.17
N GLY A 141 30.80 -28.95 -1.41
CA GLY A 141 30.33 -27.63 -0.98
C GLY A 141 30.42 -27.44 0.53
N GLU A 142 30.00 -28.45 1.30
CA GLU A 142 30.08 -28.42 2.76
C GLU A 142 31.52 -28.45 3.25
N LEU A 143 32.37 -29.30 2.66
CA LEU A 143 33.80 -29.31 2.99
C LEU A 143 34.44 -27.94 2.77
N ILE A 144 34.14 -27.30 1.64
CA ILE A 144 34.64 -25.95 1.34
C ILE A 144 34.11 -24.95 2.37
N ASP A 145 32.81 -24.95 2.65
CA ASP A 145 32.21 -24.04 3.64
C ASP A 145 32.76 -24.25 5.07
N MET A 146 33.19 -25.46 5.42
CA MET A 146 33.83 -25.77 6.70
C MET A 146 35.30 -25.32 6.74
N PHE A 147 36.05 -25.51 5.64
CA PHE A 147 37.51 -25.49 5.69
C PHE A 147 38.20 -24.39 4.86
N HIS A 148 37.47 -23.57 4.08
CA HIS A 148 38.10 -22.56 3.20
C HIS A 148 38.97 -21.50 3.91
N THR A 149 38.81 -21.32 5.23
CA THR A 149 39.61 -20.41 6.07
C THR A 149 40.95 -21.01 6.52
N HIS A 150 41.17 -22.31 6.30
CA HIS A 150 42.44 -22.96 6.59
C HIS A 150 43.54 -22.41 5.68
N GLU A 151 44.75 -22.40 6.24
CA GLU A 151 45.96 -21.92 5.61
C GLU A 151 46.51 -22.94 4.62
N ALA A 152 46.92 -22.41 3.48
CA ALA A 152 47.49 -23.15 2.38
C ALA A 152 48.68 -22.38 1.82
N THR A 153 49.75 -23.08 1.44
CA THR A 153 50.90 -22.46 0.79
C THR A 153 50.53 -21.98 -0.62
N LEU A 154 49.76 -22.79 -1.35
CA LEU A 154 49.14 -22.42 -2.62
C LEU A 154 47.62 -22.39 -2.47
N ARG A 155 46.96 -21.37 -3.00
CA ARG A 155 45.49 -21.22 -2.89
C ARG A 155 44.74 -22.43 -3.44
N HIS A 156 45.24 -23.02 -4.52
CA HIS A 156 44.73 -24.25 -5.13
C HIS A 156 44.53 -25.38 -4.11
N ASP A 157 45.40 -25.49 -3.11
CA ASP A 157 45.32 -26.54 -2.10
C ASP A 157 44.06 -26.42 -1.24
N LYS A 158 43.48 -25.22 -1.10
CA LYS A 158 42.18 -25.04 -0.42
C LYS A 158 41.04 -25.81 -1.10
N VAL A 159 41.19 -26.10 -2.40
CA VAL A 159 40.24 -26.90 -3.18
C VAL A 159 40.75 -28.34 -3.29
N TYR A 160 41.98 -28.52 -3.78
CA TYR A 160 42.52 -29.84 -4.09
C TYR A 160 42.69 -30.74 -2.86
N ALA A 161 42.95 -30.17 -1.67
CA ALA A 161 42.99 -30.93 -0.44
C ALA A 161 41.62 -31.47 -0.02
N LEU A 162 40.51 -30.91 -0.51
CA LEU A 162 39.17 -31.34 -0.12
C LEU A 162 38.53 -32.31 -1.12
N LEU A 163 39.00 -32.34 -2.38
CA LEU A 163 38.45 -33.21 -3.42
C LEU A 163 38.50 -34.70 -3.07
N GLY A 164 39.61 -35.17 -2.48
CA GLY A 164 39.75 -36.57 -2.08
C GLY A 164 38.87 -36.97 -0.89
N MET A 165 38.37 -35.99 -0.13
CA MET A 165 37.45 -36.20 1.00
C MET A 165 35.99 -36.15 0.57
N SER A 166 35.69 -35.53 -0.57
CA SER A 166 34.33 -35.29 -1.03
C SER A 166 33.63 -36.57 -1.48
N SER A 167 32.34 -36.69 -1.15
CA SER A 167 31.44 -37.70 -1.69
C SER A 167 30.98 -37.43 -3.13
N ASP A 168 31.16 -36.20 -3.64
CA ASP A 168 30.71 -35.81 -4.97
C ASP A 168 31.63 -36.35 -6.08
N ASN A 169 31.05 -36.74 -7.22
CA ASN A 169 31.84 -37.09 -8.40
C ASN A 169 32.33 -35.83 -9.13
N THR A 170 33.51 -35.36 -8.74
CA THR A 170 34.13 -34.13 -9.26
C THR A 170 34.88 -34.31 -10.59
N SER A 171 34.95 -35.54 -11.12
CA SER A 171 35.73 -35.86 -12.32
C SER A 171 35.20 -35.16 -13.58
N ALA A 172 33.88 -35.00 -13.71
CA ALA A 172 33.24 -34.30 -14.84
C ALA A 172 33.32 -32.77 -14.73
N ALA A 173 33.68 -32.23 -13.56
CA ALA A 173 33.69 -30.79 -13.29
C ALA A 173 35.01 -30.09 -13.67
N GLY A 174 36.01 -30.83 -14.18
CA GLY A 174 37.32 -30.27 -14.53
C GLY A 174 38.08 -29.70 -13.32
N LEU A 175 37.81 -30.24 -12.13
CA LEU A 175 38.44 -29.89 -10.85
C LEU A 175 39.65 -30.76 -10.51
N SER A 176 40.11 -31.62 -11.42
CA SER A 176 41.30 -32.44 -11.18
C SER A 176 42.52 -31.59 -10.81
N PRO A 177 43.37 -32.04 -9.86
CA PRO A 177 44.55 -31.28 -9.46
C PRO A 177 45.47 -30.94 -10.64
N ASP A 178 45.46 -29.67 -11.03
CA ASP A 178 46.32 -29.07 -12.02
C ASP A 178 46.75 -27.68 -11.53
N TYR A 179 48.03 -27.55 -11.19
CA TYR A 179 48.60 -26.31 -10.67
C TYR A 179 48.99 -25.32 -11.77
N THR A 180 48.88 -25.71 -13.05
CA THR A 180 49.10 -24.81 -14.19
C THR A 180 47.89 -23.91 -14.46
N VAL A 181 46.70 -24.35 -14.03
CA VAL A 181 45.46 -23.57 -14.16
C VAL A 181 45.51 -22.36 -13.23
N PRO A 182 45.28 -21.13 -13.71
CA PRO A 182 45.21 -19.95 -12.84
C PRO A 182 44.10 -20.06 -11.79
N TRP A 183 44.35 -19.52 -10.59
CA TRP A 183 43.42 -19.59 -9.45
C TRP A 183 42.00 -19.12 -9.80
N ASN A 184 41.85 -18.03 -10.53
CA ASN A 184 40.53 -17.50 -10.91
C ASN A 184 39.72 -18.50 -11.75
N GLN A 185 40.37 -19.21 -12.69
CA GLN A 185 39.70 -20.22 -13.51
C GLN A 185 39.31 -21.44 -12.68
N LEU A 186 40.20 -21.91 -11.81
CA LEU A 186 39.89 -23.01 -10.88
C LEU A 186 38.70 -22.63 -9.98
N PHE A 187 38.73 -21.44 -9.40
CA PHE A 187 37.68 -20.99 -8.50
C PHE A 187 36.33 -20.82 -9.23
N GLN A 188 36.36 -20.35 -10.47
CA GLN A 188 35.16 -20.27 -11.31
C GLN A 188 34.57 -21.67 -11.60
N ARG A 189 35.43 -22.65 -11.92
CA ARG A 189 35.00 -24.04 -12.13
C ARG A 189 34.37 -24.63 -10.87
N LEU A 190 34.95 -24.35 -9.71
CA LEU A 190 34.41 -24.79 -8.41
C LEU A 190 33.00 -24.23 -8.18
N VAL A 191 32.81 -22.91 -8.34
CA VAL A 191 31.49 -22.30 -8.10
C VAL A 191 30.44 -22.89 -9.05
N LYS A 192 30.79 -23.07 -10.34
CA LYS A 192 29.90 -23.66 -11.34
C LYS A 192 29.57 -25.13 -11.08
N SER A 193 30.51 -25.89 -10.49
CA SER A 193 30.26 -27.29 -10.13
C SER A 193 29.37 -27.43 -8.89
N LEU A 194 29.50 -26.50 -7.93
CA LEU A 194 28.70 -26.52 -6.70
C LEU A 194 27.27 -26.01 -6.93
N LEU A 195 27.10 -25.07 -7.85
CA LEU A 195 25.81 -24.48 -8.21
C LEU A 195 25.31 -25.05 -9.54
N CYS A 196 25.60 -24.39 -10.66
CA CYS A 196 25.26 -24.89 -11.99
C CYS A 196 26.15 -24.24 -13.06
N GLN A 197 26.21 -24.84 -14.26
CA GLN A 197 27.10 -24.37 -15.33
C GLN A 197 26.65 -23.05 -15.97
N GLU A 198 25.35 -22.80 -15.99
CA GLU A 198 24.71 -21.65 -16.64
C GLU A 198 24.84 -20.35 -15.84
N ILE A 199 25.27 -20.43 -14.58
CA ILE A 199 25.37 -19.28 -13.69
C ILE A 199 26.51 -18.33 -14.09
N SER A 200 26.26 -17.03 -13.94
CA SER A 200 27.27 -15.99 -14.19
C SER A 200 28.16 -15.84 -12.97
N VAL A 201 29.45 -16.16 -13.11
CA VAL A 201 30.44 -16.08 -12.01
C VAL A 201 31.64 -15.24 -12.43
N GLY A 202 31.97 -14.22 -11.65
CA GLY A 202 33.21 -13.47 -11.75
C GLY A 202 34.18 -13.84 -10.62
N THR A 203 35.43 -14.11 -10.97
CA THR A 203 36.54 -14.45 -10.05
C THR A 203 37.81 -13.71 -10.48
N TRP A 204 38.75 -13.54 -9.55
CA TRP A 204 40.00 -12.80 -9.76
C TRP A 204 41.22 -13.61 -9.33
N GLY A 205 42.37 -13.37 -9.95
CA GLY A 205 43.59 -14.17 -9.70
C GLY A 205 44.27 -13.79 -8.38
N ASP A 206 44.13 -12.54 -7.97
CA ASP A 206 44.73 -11.92 -6.78
C ASP A 206 43.87 -12.09 -5.52
N ARG A 207 42.61 -12.52 -5.63
CA ARG A 207 41.63 -12.55 -4.53
C ARG A 207 40.95 -13.91 -4.36
N GLU A 208 40.46 -14.17 -3.16
CA GLU A 208 39.66 -15.37 -2.85
C GLU A 208 38.17 -15.01 -2.74
N THR A 209 37.66 -14.29 -3.74
CA THR A 209 36.25 -13.85 -3.81
C THR A 209 35.60 -14.25 -5.13
N ALA A 210 34.38 -14.75 -5.06
CA ALA A 210 33.52 -14.98 -6.21
C ALA A 210 32.28 -14.08 -6.14
N VAL A 211 31.92 -13.46 -7.27
CA VAL A 211 30.68 -12.71 -7.44
C VAL A 211 29.77 -13.49 -8.37
N ILE A 212 28.59 -13.84 -7.87
CA ILE A 212 27.66 -14.78 -8.51
C ILE A 212 26.37 -14.01 -8.82
N LYS A 213 25.94 -14.08 -10.08
CA LYS A 213 24.66 -13.52 -10.54
C LYS A 213 23.78 -14.65 -11.02
N SER A 214 22.59 -14.77 -10.44
CA SER A 214 21.64 -15.81 -10.81
C SER A 214 20.22 -15.42 -10.46
N LYS A 215 19.26 -16.07 -11.10
CA LYS A 215 17.90 -16.08 -10.59
C LYS A 215 17.77 -17.04 -9.42
N GLY A 216 16.86 -16.75 -8.51
CA GLY A 216 16.61 -17.58 -7.34
C GLY A 216 15.26 -17.31 -6.70
N CYS A 217 14.96 -18.09 -5.66
CA CYS A 217 13.85 -17.85 -4.75
C CYS A 217 14.31 -18.02 -3.30
N ILE A 218 13.67 -17.31 -2.38
CA ILE A 218 13.86 -17.52 -0.95
C ILE A 218 12.98 -18.69 -0.51
N LEU A 219 13.59 -19.65 0.19
CA LEU A 219 12.90 -20.80 0.76
C LEU A 219 12.46 -20.54 2.20
N GLY A 220 13.24 -19.79 2.96
CA GLY A 220 12.95 -19.48 4.36
C GLY A 220 14.06 -18.68 5.02
N GLN A 221 13.93 -18.51 6.33
CA GLN A 221 14.88 -17.77 7.18
C GLN A 221 15.28 -18.64 8.38
N VAL A 222 16.53 -18.53 8.81
CA VAL A 222 17.03 -19.17 10.03
C VAL A 222 16.42 -18.48 11.25
N SER A 223 15.55 -19.18 11.98
CA SER A 223 14.81 -18.63 13.13
C SER A 223 15.55 -18.81 14.45
N SER A 224 16.26 -19.93 14.61
CA SER A 224 17.11 -20.21 15.77
C SER A 224 18.22 -21.18 15.41
N GLU A 225 19.29 -21.13 16.19
CA GLU A 225 20.39 -22.08 16.15
C GLU A 225 20.47 -22.75 17.51
N GLU A 226 20.27 -24.06 17.54
CA GLU A 226 20.43 -24.88 18.73
C GLU A 226 21.59 -25.85 18.53
N GLN A 227 22.34 -26.12 19.60
CA GLN A 227 23.38 -27.15 19.53
C GLN A 227 22.71 -28.53 19.49
N GLY A 228 23.16 -29.41 18.59
CA GLY A 228 22.58 -30.74 18.44
C GLY A 228 22.75 -31.60 19.69
N ASN A 229 21.71 -32.38 20.04
CA ASN A 229 21.73 -33.34 21.15
C ASN A 229 22.68 -34.53 20.88
N SER A 230 23.11 -34.70 19.63
CA SER A 230 24.02 -35.74 19.20
C SER A 230 25.36 -35.12 18.80
N TRP A 231 26.40 -35.50 19.54
CA TRP A 231 27.81 -35.42 19.12
C TRP A 231 28.50 -34.05 19.15
N GLY A 232 27.86 -32.96 19.61
CA GLY A 232 28.54 -31.69 19.95
C GLY A 232 29.12 -30.89 18.76
N ASP A 233 29.23 -31.52 17.59
CA ASP A 233 29.81 -31.03 16.33
C ASP A 233 28.76 -30.66 15.27
N THR A 234 27.50 -31.03 15.49
CA THR A 234 26.35 -30.69 14.65
C THR A 234 25.53 -29.54 15.25
N ARG A 235 25.13 -28.62 14.38
CA ARG A 235 24.24 -27.49 14.69
C ARG A 235 22.86 -27.77 14.11
N ASN A 236 21.83 -27.66 14.94
CA ASN A 236 20.45 -27.72 14.50
C ASN A 236 20.00 -26.32 14.10
N LEU A 237 19.79 -26.12 12.81
CA LEU A 237 19.22 -24.90 12.25
C LEU A 237 17.72 -25.09 12.15
N HIS A 238 16.97 -24.26 12.85
CA HIS A 238 15.53 -24.18 12.64
C HIS A 238 15.27 -23.17 11.53
N ILE A 239 14.66 -23.61 10.44
CA ILE A 239 14.33 -22.79 9.28
C ILE A 239 12.82 -22.69 9.18
N THR A 240 12.32 -21.46 9.03
CA THR A 240 10.89 -21.20 8.86
C THR A 240 10.64 -20.49 7.53
N SER A 241 9.60 -20.93 6.82
CA SER A 241 9.07 -20.18 5.69
C SER A 241 7.95 -19.26 6.16
N ARG A 242 7.93 -18.03 5.63
CA ARG A 242 6.77 -17.14 5.73
C ARG A 242 5.76 -17.46 4.63
N ASP A 243 4.52 -16.96 4.80
CA ASP A 243 3.34 -17.23 3.96
C ASP A 243 3.45 -16.81 2.48
N THR A 244 4.57 -16.19 2.10
CA THR A 244 4.68 -15.29 0.95
C THR A 244 5.45 -15.84 -0.24
N SER A 245 6.04 -17.05 -0.17
CA SER A 245 6.77 -17.64 -1.30
C SER A 245 5.80 -18.09 -2.41
N THR A 246 5.36 -17.11 -3.21
CA THR A 246 4.59 -17.33 -4.45
C THR A 246 5.25 -18.32 -5.41
N SER A 247 6.57 -18.53 -5.29
CA SER A 247 7.38 -19.48 -6.05
C SER A 247 7.12 -20.95 -5.76
N LEU A 248 6.58 -21.30 -4.59
CA LEU A 248 6.40 -22.70 -4.17
C LEU A 248 5.06 -23.30 -4.60
N GLY A 249 4.15 -22.54 -5.22
CA GLY A 249 2.80 -23.01 -5.61
C GLY A 249 1.89 -23.40 -4.42
N TYR A 250 2.46 -23.51 -3.22
CA TYR A 250 1.82 -23.87 -1.97
C TYR A 250 1.82 -22.67 -1.03
N ARG A 251 0.63 -22.12 -0.72
CA ARG A 251 0.42 -21.24 0.43
C ARG A 251 0.39 -22.08 1.71
N ARG A 252 1.53 -22.63 2.15
CA ARG A 252 1.63 -23.29 3.45
C ARG A 252 2.93 -22.91 4.13
N LYS A 253 2.83 -22.48 5.38
CA LYS A 253 3.99 -22.35 6.26
C LYS A 253 4.61 -23.73 6.44
N TRP A 254 5.93 -23.75 6.45
CA TRP A 254 6.69 -24.94 6.79
C TRP A 254 7.83 -24.56 7.70
N SER A 255 8.23 -25.53 8.52
CA SER A 255 9.41 -25.44 9.36
C SER A 255 10.23 -26.71 9.21
N ALA A 256 11.54 -26.56 9.08
CA ALA A 256 12.45 -27.69 9.03
C ALA A 256 13.56 -27.50 10.03
N ARG A 257 13.95 -28.60 10.67
CA ARG A 257 15.19 -28.68 11.44
C ARG A 257 16.26 -29.27 10.55
N TRP A 258 17.25 -28.48 10.17
CA TRP A 258 18.40 -28.96 9.41
C TRP A 258 19.56 -29.21 10.36
N THR A 259 20.29 -30.29 10.13
CA THR A 259 21.57 -30.54 10.79
C THR A 259 22.67 -30.07 9.88
N SER A 260 23.41 -29.05 10.30
CA SER A 260 24.60 -28.56 9.58
C SER A 260 25.85 -28.78 10.42
N HIS A 261 26.96 -29.07 9.75
CA HIS A 261 28.28 -29.01 10.36
C HIS A 261 28.67 -27.54 10.62
N ALA A 262 29.68 -27.35 11.48
CA ALA A 262 30.23 -26.03 11.75
C ALA A 262 30.85 -25.41 10.50
N SER A 263 30.23 -24.34 10.00
CA SER A 263 30.70 -23.54 8.87
C SER A 263 31.78 -22.54 9.30
N ALA A 264 32.74 -22.25 8.42
CA ALA A 264 33.81 -21.30 8.69
C ALA A 264 33.27 -19.90 9.01
N LYS A 265 32.22 -19.46 8.30
CA LYS A 265 31.43 -18.27 8.65
C LYS A 265 30.27 -18.65 9.57
N PRO A 266 30.06 -17.96 10.70
CA PRO A 266 28.95 -18.29 11.59
C PRO A 266 27.61 -17.94 10.93
N ILE A 267 26.72 -18.93 10.91
CA ILE A 267 25.30 -18.76 10.62
C ILE A 267 24.68 -17.98 11.77
N ARG A 268 23.70 -17.12 11.48
CA ARG A 268 23.02 -16.29 12.46
C ARG A 268 21.52 -16.35 12.25
N GLN A 269 20.77 -16.09 13.31
CA GLN A 269 19.36 -15.78 13.20
C GLN A 269 19.17 -14.64 12.19
N GLY A 270 18.20 -14.81 11.29
CA GLY A 270 17.91 -13.86 10.22
C GLY A 270 18.61 -14.16 8.89
N ASP A 271 19.60 -15.07 8.85
CA ASP A 271 20.19 -15.53 7.59
C ASP A 271 19.13 -16.21 6.72
N LEU A 272 19.22 -16.00 5.41
CA LEU A 272 18.23 -16.45 4.44
C LEU A 272 18.67 -17.75 3.79
N VAL A 273 17.71 -18.63 3.54
CA VAL A 273 17.90 -19.85 2.77
C VAL A 273 17.34 -19.61 1.38
N CYS A 274 18.16 -19.72 0.34
CA CYS A 274 17.73 -19.51 -1.05
C CYS A 274 18.06 -20.70 -1.94
N LEU A 275 17.23 -20.93 -2.95
CA LEU A 275 17.54 -21.83 -4.05
C LEU A 275 17.83 -21.02 -5.30
N LEU A 276 18.99 -21.25 -5.90
CA LEU A 276 19.36 -20.63 -7.18
C LEU A 276 18.89 -21.52 -8.33
N GLN A 277 18.53 -20.89 -9.45
CA GLN A 277 18.06 -21.60 -10.63
C GLN A 277 19.12 -22.59 -11.12
N GLY A 278 18.71 -23.87 -11.22
CA GLY A 278 19.57 -24.97 -11.66
C GLY A 278 20.55 -25.48 -10.60
N ALA A 279 20.63 -24.89 -9.41
CA ALA A 279 21.48 -25.38 -8.34
C ALA A 279 20.87 -26.65 -7.70
N PRO A 280 21.68 -27.69 -7.40
CA PRO A 280 21.18 -28.94 -6.84
C PRO A 280 20.83 -28.83 -5.35
N LYS A 281 21.38 -27.83 -4.65
CA LYS A 281 21.24 -27.63 -3.21
C LYS A 281 20.98 -26.16 -2.88
N PRO A 282 20.27 -25.88 -1.78
CA PRO A 282 20.07 -24.51 -1.29
C PRO A 282 21.37 -23.92 -0.72
N ALA A 283 21.44 -22.59 -0.73
CA ALA A 283 22.52 -21.80 -0.12
C ALA A 283 21.99 -21.02 1.08
N ILE A 284 22.85 -20.77 2.08
CA ILE A 284 22.57 -19.84 3.19
C ILE A 284 23.32 -18.54 2.93
N ILE A 285 22.56 -17.46 2.89
CA ILE A 285 23.05 -16.13 2.51
C ILE A 285 22.65 -15.10 3.57
N ARG A 286 23.44 -14.03 3.68
CA ARG A 286 23.17 -12.91 4.59
C ARG A 286 22.93 -11.63 3.80
N THR A 287 21.81 -10.98 4.10
CA THR A 287 21.47 -9.67 3.52
C THR A 287 22.52 -8.63 3.90
N CYS A 288 23.08 -7.96 2.89
CA CYS A 288 23.96 -6.81 3.04
C CYS A 288 23.26 -5.55 2.51
N LYS A 289 23.98 -4.42 2.38
CA LYS A 289 23.37 -3.16 1.92
C LYS A 289 22.75 -3.29 0.53
N ASP A 290 23.48 -3.84 -0.45
CA ASP A 290 23.09 -3.91 -1.87
C ASP A 290 23.41 -5.27 -2.52
N HIS A 291 23.68 -6.31 -1.74
CA HIS A 291 24.00 -7.65 -2.21
C HIS A 291 23.76 -8.65 -1.08
N PHE A 292 24.06 -9.93 -1.33
CA PHE A 292 24.00 -10.98 -0.31
C PHE A 292 25.36 -11.63 -0.14
N ALA A 293 25.81 -11.80 1.10
CA ALA A 293 27.03 -12.53 1.39
C ALA A 293 26.72 -14.02 1.49
N VAL A 294 27.49 -14.87 0.81
CA VAL A 294 27.36 -16.32 0.96
C VAL A 294 28.00 -16.73 2.29
N ILE A 295 27.19 -17.35 3.15
CA ILE A 295 27.59 -17.97 4.40
C ILE A 295 27.89 -19.45 4.15
N MET A 296 26.96 -20.13 3.48
CA MET A 296 27.16 -21.48 2.95
C MET A 296 26.69 -21.54 1.50
N ILE A 297 27.54 -22.05 0.61
CA ILE A 297 27.26 -22.11 -0.83
C ILE A 297 26.30 -23.25 -1.18
N ALA A 298 26.35 -24.35 -0.43
CA ALA A 298 25.53 -25.54 -0.66
C ALA A 298 25.34 -26.29 0.66
N VAL A 299 24.10 -26.34 1.14
CA VAL A 299 23.74 -27.03 2.38
C VAL A 299 22.94 -28.28 2.05
N THR A 300 23.26 -29.41 2.70
CA THR A 300 22.41 -30.61 2.62
C THR A 300 21.27 -30.50 3.64
N PRO A 301 20.02 -30.39 3.18
CA PRO A 301 18.86 -30.33 4.05
C PRO A 301 18.54 -31.73 4.61
N THR A 302 17.86 -31.77 5.74
CA THR A 302 17.29 -33.02 6.28
C THR A 302 16.22 -33.56 5.34
N GLU A 303 16.13 -34.88 5.24
CA GLU A 303 15.30 -35.54 4.22
C GLU A 303 13.81 -35.21 4.33
N TYR A 304 13.33 -34.87 5.52
CA TYR A 304 11.92 -34.66 5.84
C TYR A 304 11.67 -33.25 6.39
N VAL A 305 10.60 -32.61 5.92
CA VAL A 305 10.15 -31.28 6.35
C VAL A 305 8.73 -31.34 6.89
N GLU A 306 8.52 -30.69 8.03
CA GLU A 306 7.21 -30.55 8.65
C GLU A 306 6.46 -29.38 8.01
N THR A 307 5.29 -29.68 7.44
CA THR A 307 4.36 -28.70 6.89
C THR A 307 3.04 -28.77 7.63
N GLU A 308 2.18 -27.75 7.48
CA GLU A 308 0.80 -27.79 8.01
C GLU A 308 -0.02 -29.01 7.53
N SER A 309 0.40 -29.66 6.44
CA SER A 309 -0.25 -30.86 5.88
C SER A 309 0.43 -32.18 6.19
N GLY A 310 1.45 -32.18 7.04
CA GLY A 310 2.24 -33.36 7.40
C GLY A 310 3.68 -33.28 6.88
N ILE A 311 4.36 -34.43 6.93
CA ILE A 311 5.79 -34.54 6.63
C ILE A 311 5.98 -34.78 5.12
N VAL A 312 6.77 -33.94 4.46
CA VAL A 312 7.09 -34.04 3.01
C VAL A 312 8.59 -34.24 2.82
N ARG A 313 9.00 -34.98 1.79
CA ARG A 313 10.43 -35.13 1.47
C ARG A 313 10.98 -33.87 0.83
N TRP A 314 12.17 -33.45 1.25
CA TRP A 314 12.79 -32.22 0.72
C TRP A 314 13.04 -32.28 -0.79
N SER A 315 13.42 -33.45 -1.32
CA SER A 315 13.62 -33.64 -2.75
C SER A 315 12.34 -33.40 -3.57
N GLU A 316 11.18 -33.80 -3.05
CA GLU A 316 9.88 -33.54 -3.65
C GLU A 316 9.56 -32.04 -3.62
N LEU A 317 9.86 -31.36 -2.51
CA LEU A 317 9.67 -29.92 -2.37
C LEU A 317 10.56 -29.12 -3.33
N LEU A 318 11.79 -29.55 -3.61
CA LEU A 318 12.64 -28.91 -4.61
C LEU A 318 12.09 -29.06 -6.04
N GLN A 319 11.49 -30.21 -6.36
CA GLN A 319 10.93 -30.48 -7.69
C GLN A 319 9.69 -29.63 -8.01
N THR A 320 8.97 -29.14 -7.00
CA THR A 320 7.81 -28.26 -7.23
C THR A 320 8.20 -26.82 -7.56
N ILE A 321 9.43 -26.41 -7.24
CA ILE A 321 9.93 -25.05 -7.48
C ILE A 321 10.27 -24.89 -8.96
N THR A 322 9.38 -24.20 -9.68
CA THR A 322 9.54 -23.91 -11.12
C THR A 322 9.72 -22.42 -11.41
N ILE A 323 9.45 -21.56 -10.42
CA ILE A 323 9.47 -20.10 -10.56
C ILE A 323 10.59 -19.51 -9.70
N PHE A 324 11.48 -18.75 -10.35
CA PHE A 324 12.58 -18.04 -9.70
C PHE A 324 12.40 -16.52 -9.90
N PRO A 325 11.67 -15.84 -8.99
CA PRO A 325 11.19 -14.47 -9.22
C PRO A 325 12.24 -13.38 -9.00
N HIS A 326 13.38 -13.68 -8.35
CA HIS A 326 14.37 -12.66 -7.98
C HIS A 326 15.71 -12.87 -8.65
N ASP A 327 16.36 -11.75 -8.98
CA ASP A 327 17.74 -11.70 -9.39
C ASP A 327 18.66 -11.49 -8.18
N PHE A 328 19.52 -12.47 -7.90
CA PHE A 328 20.50 -12.43 -6.83
C PHE A 328 21.85 -11.92 -7.31
N LEU A 329 22.47 -11.08 -6.46
CA LEU A 329 23.91 -10.83 -6.49
C LEU A 329 24.52 -11.38 -5.21
N LEU A 330 25.20 -12.51 -5.31
CA LEU A 330 25.88 -13.14 -4.19
C LEU A 330 27.38 -12.85 -4.21
N VAL A 331 27.95 -12.60 -3.04
CA VAL A 331 29.38 -12.41 -2.84
C VAL A 331 29.89 -13.49 -1.90
N TRP A 332 30.70 -14.40 -2.43
CA TRP A 332 31.35 -15.44 -1.66
C TRP A 332 32.83 -15.09 -1.45
N ASN A 333 33.10 -14.42 -0.33
CA ASN A 333 34.44 -13.96 0.06
C ASN A 333 35.06 -14.91 1.10
N TRP A 334 36.27 -15.43 0.83
CA TRP A 334 37.03 -16.30 1.74
C TRP A 334 38.16 -15.60 2.48
N GLU A 335 38.43 -14.33 2.17
CA GLU A 335 39.55 -13.58 2.75
C GLU A 335 39.34 -13.39 4.26
N LYS A 336 40.43 -13.60 5.02
CA LYS A 336 40.43 -13.33 6.48
C LYS A 336 40.27 -11.83 6.66
N SER A 337 39.12 -11.39 7.17
CA SER A 337 38.88 -9.97 7.41
C SER A 337 39.99 -9.41 8.32
N PRO A 338 40.67 -8.31 7.94
CA PRO A 338 41.18 -7.40 8.95
C PRO A 338 40.01 -7.00 9.84
N ARG A 339 40.20 -6.98 11.17
CA ARG A 339 39.30 -6.19 12.02
C ARG A 339 39.27 -4.79 11.38
N ASP A 340 38.08 -4.28 11.03
CA ASP A 340 37.83 -2.98 10.38
C ASP A 340 37.64 -2.92 8.84
N LEU A 341 36.90 -3.85 8.23
CA LEU A 341 36.23 -3.56 6.94
C LEU A 341 34.78 -3.11 7.17
N GLN A 342 34.67 -1.90 7.73
CA GLN A 342 33.47 -1.06 7.62
C GLN A 342 33.47 -0.24 6.31
N TYR A 343 34.34 -0.57 5.35
CA TYR A 343 34.53 0.21 4.12
C TYR A 343 33.81 -0.39 2.92
N GLN A 344 32.76 0.32 2.50
CA GLN A 344 31.94 0.09 1.31
C GLN A 344 32.70 0.20 -0.04
N THR A 345 33.97 0.58 -0.04
CA THR A 345 34.71 1.03 -1.23
C THR A 345 35.23 -0.10 -2.13
N ASP A 346 35.55 -1.28 -1.59
CA ASP A 346 36.16 -2.36 -2.37
C ASP A 346 35.15 -3.23 -3.12
N HIS A 347 33.96 -3.47 -2.57
CA HIS A 347 32.92 -4.25 -3.26
C HIS A 347 32.33 -3.50 -4.46
N GLU A 348 32.14 -2.17 -4.35
CA GLU A 348 31.69 -1.35 -5.47
C GLU A 348 32.73 -1.31 -6.60
N THR A 349 34.03 -1.30 -6.31
CA THR A 349 35.09 -1.38 -7.33
C THR A 349 35.20 -2.77 -7.96
N MET A 350 35.02 -3.85 -7.19
CA MET A 350 35.00 -5.22 -7.74
C MET A 350 33.82 -5.46 -8.70
N ILE A 351 32.62 -5.00 -8.33
CA ILE A 351 31.41 -5.14 -9.17
C ILE A 351 31.56 -4.34 -10.49
N LYS A 352 32.30 -3.22 -10.49
CA LYS A 352 32.59 -2.40 -11.69
C LYS A 352 33.41 -3.15 -12.75
N THR A 353 34.26 -4.11 -12.38
CA THR A 353 35.15 -4.80 -13.34
C THR A 353 34.41 -5.84 -14.22
N ASN A 354 33.25 -6.35 -13.79
CA ASN A 354 32.45 -7.31 -14.56
C ASN A 354 31.50 -6.68 -15.60
N SER A 355 31.31 -5.35 -15.60
CA SER A 355 30.68 -4.64 -16.74
C SER A 355 31.77 -4.22 -17.70
N ARG A 356 32.08 -5.06 -18.69
CA ARG A 356 33.15 -4.81 -19.67
C ARG A 356 32.72 -3.72 -20.66
N ALA A 357 32.88 -2.46 -20.25
CA ALA A 357 32.96 -1.28 -21.10
C ALA A 357 34.25 -0.52 -20.75
N PRO A 358 34.93 0.13 -21.71
CA PRO A 358 36.25 0.74 -21.50
C PRO A 358 36.22 1.78 -20.37
N GLU A 359 37.23 1.77 -19.50
CA GLU A 359 37.30 2.61 -18.29
C GLU A 359 37.26 4.13 -18.54
N HIS A 360 37.41 4.57 -19.79
CA HIS A 360 37.33 5.97 -20.21
C HIS A 360 35.90 6.45 -20.58
N LEU A 361 34.87 5.60 -20.42
CA LEU A 361 33.47 5.95 -20.79
C LEU A 361 32.42 5.69 -19.69
N LYS A 362 32.77 5.19 -18.50
CA LYS A 362 31.79 4.96 -17.42
C LYS A 362 31.38 6.29 -16.78
N THR A 363 30.38 6.94 -17.37
CA THR A 363 29.67 8.08 -16.77
C THR A 363 29.17 7.71 -15.37
N SER A 364 29.25 8.65 -14.42
CA SER A 364 28.68 8.54 -13.05
C SER A 364 27.29 7.87 -13.03
N LEU A 365 26.48 8.16 -14.06
CA LEU A 365 25.16 7.60 -14.34
C LEU A 365 25.10 6.06 -14.34
N GLU A 366 26.05 5.37 -14.98
CA GLU A 366 26.04 3.90 -15.08
C GLU A 366 26.32 3.23 -13.72
N VAL A 367 27.12 3.89 -12.89
CA VAL A 367 27.45 3.42 -11.54
C VAL A 367 26.25 3.55 -10.61
N HIS A 368 25.56 4.69 -10.66
CA HIS A 368 24.31 4.90 -9.91
C HIS A 368 23.20 3.94 -10.36
N LEU A 369 23.07 3.70 -11.67
CA LEU A 369 22.08 2.77 -12.21
C LEU A 369 22.30 1.32 -11.75
N GLY A 370 23.53 0.84 -11.84
CA GLY A 370 23.87 -0.50 -11.39
C GLY A 370 23.62 -0.71 -9.89
N LYS A 371 23.76 0.33 -9.07
CA LYS A 371 23.46 0.30 -7.63
C LYS A 371 21.95 0.31 -7.36
N ALA A 372 21.19 1.13 -8.08
CA ALA A 372 19.73 1.19 -7.97
C ALA A 372 19.10 -0.18 -8.30
N THR A 373 19.52 -0.85 -9.38
CA THR A 373 19.01 -2.20 -9.71
C THR A 373 19.29 -3.22 -8.61
N ARG A 374 20.48 -3.18 -8.01
CA ARG A 374 20.83 -4.07 -6.90
C ARG A 374 19.97 -3.85 -5.66
N LEU A 375 19.82 -2.59 -5.27
CA LEU A 375 18.98 -2.20 -4.14
C LEU A 375 17.51 -2.53 -4.37
N TRP A 376 17.03 -2.39 -5.61
CA TRP A 376 15.69 -2.82 -6.03
C TRP A 376 15.49 -4.31 -5.78
N ASN A 377 16.42 -5.16 -6.24
CA ASN A 377 16.31 -6.61 -6.05
C ASN A 377 16.32 -7.01 -4.56
N VAL A 378 17.17 -6.35 -3.76
CA VAL A 378 17.19 -6.56 -2.30
C VAL A 378 15.86 -6.13 -1.68
N ALA A 379 15.29 -4.99 -2.10
CA ALA A 379 14.01 -4.51 -1.60
C ALA A 379 12.85 -5.47 -1.91
N LEU A 380 12.83 -6.08 -3.10
CA LEU A 380 11.83 -7.10 -3.45
C LEU A 380 11.89 -8.31 -2.52
N ILE A 381 13.10 -8.78 -2.21
CA ILE A 381 13.30 -9.91 -1.30
C ILE A 381 12.89 -9.54 0.14
N LEU A 382 13.25 -8.34 0.61
CA LEU A 382 12.85 -7.84 1.93
C LEU A 382 11.34 -7.68 2.07
N GLU A 383 10.65 -7.27 0.99
CA GLU A 383 9.19 -7.22 0.97
C GLU A 383 8.57 -8.61 1.13
N ASP A 384 9.12 -9.62 0.47
CA ASP A 384 8.64 -11.01 0.59
C ASP A 384 8.91 -11.58 1.98
N LEU A 385 9.95 -11.09 2.66
CA LEU A 385 10.27 -11.41 4.06
C LEU A 385 9.44 -10.61 5.08
N GLU A 386 8.59 -9.69 4.62
CA GLU A 386 7.83 -8.73 5.45
C GLU A 386 8.71 -7.77 6.27
N GLU A 387 9.97 -7.60 5.88
CA GLU A 387 10.92 -6.62 6.42
C GLU A 387 10.67 -5.25 5.75
N TYR A 388 9.45 -4.72 5.98
CA TYR A 388 8.94 -3.55 5.27
C TYR A 388 9.72 -2.26 5.56
N GLN A 389 10.33 -2.15 6.73
CA GLN A 389 11.11 -0.97 7.10
C GLN A 389 12.42 -0.92 6.31
N GLU A 390 13.13 -2.04 6.24
CA GLU A 390 14.35 -2.17 5.46
C GLU A 390 14.07 -2.05 3.96
N ALA A 391 12.97 -2.65 3.47
CA ALA A 391 12.55 -2.51 2.08
C ALA A 391 12.28 -1.04 1.70
N GLU A 392 11.62 -0.28 2.58
CA GLU A 392 11.35 1.15 2.41
C GLU A 392 12.66 1.95 2.25
N GLU A 393 13.63 1.74 3.15
CA GLU A 393 14.93 2.42 3.09
C GLU A 393 15.66 2.16 1.78
N ARG A 394 15.65 0.91 1.30
CA ARG A 394 16.28 0.55 0.03
C ARG A 394 15.58 1.21 -1.14
N LEU A 395 14.24 1.22 -1.17
CA LEU A 395 13.46 1.84 -2.24
C LEU A 395 13.66 3.36 -2.33
N ARG A 396 13.82 4.07 -1.20
CA ARG A 396 14.11 5.51 -1.23
C ARG A 396 15.41 5.82 -1.98
N VAL A 397 16.47 5.05 -1.72
CA VAL A 397 17.75 5.20 -2.42
C VAL A 397 17.62 4.82 -3.91
N VAL A 398 16.79 3.83 -4.25
CA VAL A 398 16.48 3.50 -5.65
C VAL A 398 15.80 4.68 -6.34
N ILE A 399 14.79 5.29 -5.72
CA ILE A 399 14.07 6.44 -6.26
C ILE A 399 15.03 7.60 -6.50
N GLU A 400 15.84 7.98 -5.52
CA GLU A 400 16.84 9.06 -5.66
C GLU A 400 17.82 8.79 -6.82
N GLY A 401 18.27 7.54 -6.97
CA GLY A 401 19.13 7.11 -8.06
C GLY A 401 18.43 7.20 -9.43
N CYS A 402 17.19 6.74 -9.53
CA CYS A 402 16.40 6.80 -10.76
C CYS A 402 16.01 8.23 -11.14
N GLU A 403 15.64 9.08 -10.17
CA GLU A 403 15.36 10.50 -10.39
C GLU A 403 16.59 11.24 -10.94
N SER A 404 17.76 10.99 -10.36
CA SER A 404 19.01 11.61 -10.80
C SER A 404 19.44 11.13 -12.18
N ALA A 405 19.16 9.87 -12.53
CA ALA A 405 19.60 9.27 -13.79
C ALA A 405 18.64 9.53 -14.96
N PHE A 406 17.33 9.48 -14.72
CA PHE A 406 16.30 9.49 -15.78
C PHE A 406 15.25 10.59 -15.60
N GLY A 407 15.31 11.35 -14.51
CA GLY A 407 14.29 12.33 -14.15
C GLY A 407 13.14 11.74 -13.33
N LYS A 408 12.37 12.65 -12.71
CA LYS A 408 11.28 12.31 -11.77
C LYS A 408 10.09 11.60 -12.42
N GLU A 409 9.89 11.82 -13.71
CA GLU A 409 8.74 11.31 -14.47
C GLU A 409 9.07 10.07 -15.30
N SER A 410 10.31 9.56 -15.19
CA SER A 410 10.73 8.34 -15.89
C SER A 410 9.92 7.13 -15.42
N PRO A 411 9.55 6.19 -16.32
CA PRO A 411 8.88 4.95 -15.96
C PRO A 411 9.58 4.18 -14.84
N SER A 412 10.91 4.17 -14.81
CA SER A 412 11.68 3.48 -13.76
C SER A 412 11.45 4.11 -12.38
N THR A 413 11.51 5.44 -12.30
CA THR A 413 11.22 6.19 -11.07
C THR A 413 9.78 5.95 -10.60
N LEU A 414 8.81 6.03 -11.52
CA LEU A 414 7.41 5.82 -11.20
C LEU A 414 7.11 4.38 -10.76
N ILE A 415 7.82 3.37 -11.29
CA ILE A 415 7.73 1.98 -10.81
C ILE A 415 8.26 1.88 -9.37
N SER A 416 9.36 2.56 -9.06
CA SER A 416 9.92 2.55 -7.71
C SER A 416 9.03 3.25 -6.67
N ILE A 417 8.41 4.37 -7.03
CA ILE A 417 7.45 5.07 -6.15
C ILE A 417 6.17 4.23 -5.95
N ASP A 418 5.65 3.60 -7.00
CA ASP A 418 4.48 2.69 -6.92
C ASP A 418 4.75 1.50 -5.98
N LYS A 419 5.98 0.98 -6.01
CA LYS A 419 6.42 -0.07 -5.10
C LYS A 419 6.54 0.43 -3.66
N LEU A 420 7.08 1.63 -3.45
CA LEU A 420 7.12 2.28 -2.13
C LEU A 420 5.70 2.49 -1.56
N ALA A 421 4.72 2.88 -2.41
CA ALA A 421 3.32 2.99 -2.02
C ALA A 421 2.72 1.64 -1.57
N LEU A 422 3.07 0.54 -2.26
CA LEU A 422 2.70 -0.81 -1.83
C LEU A 422 3.30 -1.17 -0.46
N ILE A 423 4.55 -0.79 -0.18
CA ILE A 423 5.16 -0.98 1.15
C ILE A 423 4.38 -0.22 2.22
N TYR A 424 4.05 1.06 2.01
CA TYR A 424 3.22 1.80 2.96
C TYR A 424 1.84 1.17 3.19
N LYS A 425 1.22 0.66 2.12
CA LYS A 425 -0.04 -0.08 2.21
C LYS A 425 0.11 -1.33 3.09
N LYS A 426 1.17 -2.13 2.91
CA LYS A 426 1.45 -3.32 3.71
C LYS A 426 1.73 -3.00 5.18
N LYS A 427 2.35 -1.84 5.45
CA LYS A 427 2.51 -1.26 6.81
C LYS A 427 1.22 -0.67 7.38
N GLN A 428 0.10 -0.74 6.68
CA GLN A 428 -1.19 -0.12 7.04
C GLN A 428 -1.14 1.41 7.15
N GLN A 429 -0.15 2.05 6.52
CA GLN A 429 -0.02 3.50 6.43
C GLN A 429 -0.81 4.01 5.20
N TRP A 430 -2.13 3.86 5.27
CA TRP A 430 -3.02 4.03 4.12
C TRP A 430 -2.93 5.41 3.47
N LYS A 431 -2.77 6.48 4.27
CA LYS A 431 -2.71 7.85 3.73
C LYS A 431 -1.43 8.11 2.92
N GLN A 432 -0.28 7.63 3.40
CA GLN A 432 0.98 7.74 2.65
C GLN A 432 0.94 6.92 1.36
N ALA A 433 0.34 5.72 1.40
CA ALA A 433 0.13 4.91 0.21
C ALA A 433 -0.78 5.61 -0.80
N GLU A 434 -1.90 6.18 -0.35
CA GLU A 434 -2.83 6.94 -1.18
C GLU A 434 -2.15 8.11 -1.88
N ASP A 435 -1.43 8.96 -1.12
CA ASP A 435 -0.78 10.16 -1.67
C ASP A 435 0.25 9.78 -2.75
N LEU A 436 1.03 8.71 -2.53
CA LEU A 436 1.97 8.21 -3.54
C LEU A 436 1.27 7.59 -4.76
N PHE A 437 0.22 6.78 -4.56
CA PHE A 437 -0.51 6.19 -5.69
C PHE A 437 -1.18 7.27 -6.55
N VAL A 438 -1.81 8.27 -5.94
CA VAL A 438 -2.42 9.41 -6.67
C VAL A 438 -1.35 10.13 -7.49
N HIS A 439 -0.21 10.45 -6.88
CA HIS A 439 0.91 11.10 -7.56
C HIS A 439 1.42 10.27 -8.76
N VAL A 440 1.65 8.97 -8.57
CA VAL A 440 2.12 8.06 -9.63
C VAL A 440 1.09 7.94 -10.75
N ILE A 441 -0.19 7.81 -10.45
CA ILE A 441 -1.26 7.69 -11.46
C ILE A 441 -1.34 8.96 -12.30
N GLU A 442 -1.29 10.14 -11.68
CA GLU A 442 -1.32 11.42 -12.39
C GLU A 442 -0.14 11.54 -13.37
N LYS A 443 1.07 11.19 -12.92
CA LYS A 443 2.26 11.23 -13.77
C LYS A 443 2.26 10.15 -14.85
N ARG A 444 1.85 8.92 -14.56
CA ARG A 444 1.71 7.86 -15.59
C ARG A 444 0.66 8.21 -16.63
N LYS A 445 -0.47 8.83 -16.24
CA LYS A 445 -1.48 9.34 -17.19
C LYS A 445 -0.88 10.36 -18.17
N GLN A 446 0.02 11.24 -17.71
CA GLN A 446 0.69 12.25 -18.55
C GLN A 446 1.76 11.63 -19.47
N VAL A 447 2.57 10.69 -18.96
CA VAL A 447 3.75 10.16 -19.67
C VAL A 447 3.43 8.94 -20.54
N GLN A 448 2.61 8.01 -20.03
CA GLN A 448 2.35 6.71 -20.66
C GLN A 448 0.91 6.57 -21.19
N GLY A 449 -0.01 7.43 -20.74
CA GLY A 449 -1.43 7.34 -21.05
C GLY A 449 -2.25 6.67 -19.93
N ALA A 450 -3.56 6.92 -19.95
CA ALA A 450 -4.48 6.44 -18.91
C ALA A 450 -4.80 4.94 -19.00
N ASP A 451 -4.73 4.37 -20.19
CA ASP A 451 -5.00 2.97 -20.52
C ASP A 451 -3.76 2.06 -20.46
N HIS A 452 -2.58 2.62 -20.19
CA HIS A 452 -1.37 1.84 -20.02
C HIS A 452 -1.52 0.86 -18.83
N LEU A 453 -1.06 -0.39 -18.99
CA LEU A 453 -1.20 -1.46 -17.99
C LEU A 453 -0.65 -1.06 -16.61
N ASP A 454 0.49 -0.35 -16.57
CA ASP A 454 1.04 0.14 -15.30
C ASP A 454 0.16 1.21 -14.64
N THR A 455 -0.51 2.07 -15.42
CA THR A 455 -1.46 3.07 -14.89
C THR A 455 -2.66 2.36 -14.26
N LEU A 456 -3.22 1.37 -14.98
CA LEU A 456 -4.35 0.56 -14.52
C LEU A 456 -4.01 -0.26 -13.27
N ARG A 457 -2.79 -0.81 -13.20
CA ARG A 457 -2.29 -1.50 -12.01
C ARG A 457 -2.25 -0.57 -10.79
N SER A 458 -1.69 0.64 -10.94
CA SER A 458 -1.68 1.63 -9.85
C SER A 458 -3.08 2.06 -9.44
N MET A 459 -4.00 2.27 -10.40
CA MET A 459 -5.40 2.57 -10.09
C MET A 459 -6.09 1.45 -9.32
N THR A 460 -5.82 0.19 -9.66
CA THR A 460 -6.33 -0.98 -8.94
C THR A 460 -5.80 -1.03 -7.51
N ASN A 461 -4.50 -0.75 -7.34
CA ASN A 461 -3.88 -0.65 -6.02
C ASN A 461 -4.52 0.48 -5.18
N LEU A 462 -4.72 1.67 -5.76
CA LEU A 462 -5.38 2.79 -5.09
C LEU A 462 -6.83 2.45 -4.70
N ALA A 463 -7.59 1.80 -5.59
CA ALA A 463 -8.96 1.36 -5.28
C ALA A 463 -8.98 0.40 -4.08
N SER A 464 -8.03 -0.54 -4.02
CA SER A 464 -7.91 -1.44 -2.87
C SER A 464 -7.50 -0.72 -1.58
N THR A 465 -6.71 0.35 -1.67
CA THR A 465 -6.36 1.23 -0.55
C THR A 465 -7.58 1.99 -0.05
N TYR A 466 -8.42 2.54 -0.93
CA TYR A 466 -9.68 3.18 -0.54
C TYR A 466 -10.65 2.22 0.12
N ARG A 467 -10.75 0.97 -0.36
CA ARG A 467 -11.56 -0.06 0.32
C ARG A 467 -11.08 -0.29 1.76
N ALA A 468 -9.77 -0.39 1.96
CA ALA A 468 -9.20 -0.58 3.30
C ALA A 468 -9.46 0.61 4.24
N GLN A 469 -9.58 1.83 3.70
CA GLN A 469 -9.95 3.03 4.46
C GLN A 469 -11.47 3.21 4.65
N GLY A 470 -12.32 2.45 3.94
CA GLY A 470 -13.77 2.61 3.95
C GLY A 470 -14.33 3.66 2.97
N TYR A 471 -13.50 4.19 2.06
CA TYR A 471 -13.89 5.17 1.04
C TYR A 471 -14.55 4.49 -0.18
N MET A 472 -15.78 4.02 0.03
CA MET A 472 -16.52 3.22 -0.95
C MET A 472 -16.82 3.97 -2.26
N LYS A 473 -17.03 5.29 -2.21
CA LYS A 473 -17.36 6.08 -3.41
C LYS A 473 -16.15 6.23 -4.34
N GLU A 474 -14.99 6.50 -3.74
CA GLU A 474 -13.71 6.68 -4.40
C GLU A 474 -13.22 5.34 -5.00
N GLU A 475 -13.40 4.23 -4.26
CA GLU A 475 -13.17 2.89 -4.80
C GLU A 475 -14.06 2.60 -6.02
N GLN A 476 -15.37 2.86 -5.91
CA GLN A 476 -16.30 2.62 -7.01
C GLN A 476 -15.97 3.49 -8.23
N LYS A 477 -15.58 4.75 -8.01
CA LYS A 477 -15.13 5.65 -9.08
C LYS A 477 -13.97 5.03 -9.84
N LEU A 478 -12.92 4.61 -9.13
CA LEU A 478 -11.74 4.00 -9.76
C LEU A 478 -12.08 2.69 -10.48
N LYS A 479 -12.91 1.82 -9.90
CA LYS A 479 -13.34 0.58 -10.55
C LYS A 479 -14.05 0.83 -11.88
N ILE A 480 -14.94 1.83 -11.94
CA ILE A 480 -15.62 2.19 -13.18
C ILE A 480 -14.63 2.76 -14.19
N MET A 481 -13.70 3.62 -13.76
CA MET A 481 -12.67 4.15 -14.66
C MET A 481 -11.78 3.04 -15.23
N ILE A 482 -11.35 2.09 -14.40
CA ILE A 482 -10.57 0.91 -14.85
C ILE A 482 -11.38 0.12 -15.87
N TYR A 483 -12.65 -0.20 -15.58
CA TYR A 483 -13.53 -0.92 -16.49
C TYR A 483 -13.67 -0.24 -17.86
N LEU A 484 -13.78 1.10 -17.89
CA LEU A 484 -13.90 1.87 -19.13
C LEU A 484 -12.58 1.96 -19.91
N LEU A 485 -11.43 1.88 -19.23
CA LEU A 485 -10.10 1.94 -19.86
C LEU A 485 -9.62 0.58 -20.36
N GLU A 486 -9.90 -0.51 -19.63
CA GLU A 486 -9.49 -1.88 -19.99
C GLU A 486 -10.23 -2.41 -21.22
N ARG A 487 -11.50 -2.03 -21.41
CA ARG A 487 -12.40 -2.64 -22.43
C ARG A 487 -12.62 -1.80 -23.68
N GLY A 488 -11.56 -1.12 -24.14
CA GLY A 488 -11.61 -0.24 -25.32
C GLY A 488 -12.00 -0.93 -26.64
N GLU A 489 -11.88 -2.26 -26.75
CA GLU A 489 -12.12 -3.02 -27.99
C GLU A 489 -13.20 -4.12 -27.87
N ASP A 490 -13.74 -4.38 -26.67
CA ASP A 490 -14.77 -5.40 -26.47
C ASP A 490 -16.17 -4.83 -26.78
N ASN A 491 -16.86 -5.47 -27.74
CA ASN A 491 -18.17 -5.15 -28.32
C ASN A 491 -19.38 -5.27 -27.34
N VAL A 492 -19.16 -5.10 -26.03
CA VAL A 492 -20.17 -5.27 -24.98
C VAL A 492 -20.93 -3.96 -24.79
N GLN A 493 -22.08 -3.80 -25.44
CA GLN A 493 -22.92 -2.59 -25.34
C GLN A 493 -23.09 -2.08 -23.91
N ILE A 494 -22.82 -0.79 -23.68
CA ILE A 494 -23.12 -0.15 -22.39
C ILE A 494 -24.63 0.09 -22.30
N THR A 495 -25.27 -0.54 -21.31
CA THR A 495 -26.71 -0.36 -21.06
C THR A 495 -27.03 1.07 -20.62
N GLU A 496 -28.20 1.59 -21.00
CA GLU A 496 -28.72 2.88 -20.52
C GLU A 496 -28.72 2.97 -18.99
N ARG A 497 -29.06 1.86 -18.30
CA ARG A 497 -29.04 1.77 -16.84
C ARG A 497 -27.67 2.10 -16.24
N ALA A 498 -26.57 1.69 -16.89
CA ALA A 498 -25.23 2.02 -16.44
C ALA A 498 -24.93 3.51 -16.61
N VAL A 499 -25.33 4.11 -17.75
CA VAL A 499 -25.17 5.55 -18.01
C VAL A 499 -25.96 6.39 -17.00
N VAL A 500 -27.20 6.01 -16.71
CA VAL A 500 -28.05 6.65 -15.69
C VAL A 500 -27.38 6.59 -14.31
N GLN A 501 -26.84 5.44 -13.91
CA GLN A 501 -26.17 5.32 -12.61
C GLN A 501 -24.88 6.16 -12.55
N ILE A 502 -24.15 6.24 -13.66
CA ILE A 502 -22.93 7.06 -13.78
C ILE A 502 -23.28 8.54 -13.62
N ALA A 503 -24.23 9.04 -14.41
CA ALA A 503 -24.67 10.43 -14.39
C ALA A 503 -25.21 10.86 -13.01
N LYS A 504 -25.88 9.96 -12.30
CA LYS A 504 -26.44 10.21 -10.97
C LYS A 504 -25.38 10.30 -9.86
N SER A 505 -24.31 9.53 -9.96
CA SER A 505 -23.45 9.21 -8.81
C SER A 505 -22.02 9.71 -8.92
N PHE A 506 -21.53 10.00 -10.14
CA PHE A 506 -20.13 10.32 -10.41
C PHE A 506 -19.96 11.71 -11.02
N ASP A 507 -18.71 12.15 -11.10
CA ASP A 507 -18.33 13.48 -11.56
C ASP A 507 -18.12 13.55 -13.08
N GLU A 508 -17.75 14.73 -13.55
CA GLU A 508 -17.46 15.01 -14.97
C GLU A 508 -16.34 14.12 -15.52
N GLU A 509 -15.34 13.75 -14.72
CA GLU A 509 -14.19 12.95 -15.18
C GLU A 509 -14.62 11.56 -15.66
N VAL A 510 -15.43 10.86 -14.86
CA VAL A 510 -15.97 9.53 -15.24
C VAL A 510 -16.88 9.66 -16.46
N MET A 511 -17.72 10.70 -16.50
CA MET A 511 -18.63 10.91 -17.63
C MET A 511 -17.87 11.24 -18.91
N LYS A 512 -16.80 12.03 -18.82
CA LYS A 512 -15.92 12.37 -19.95
C LYS A 512 -15.28 11.13 -20.53
N LEU A 513 -14.71 10.28 -19.67
CA LEU A 513 -14.08 9.03 -20.09
C LEU A 513 -15.08 8.09 -20.78
N LEU A 514 -16.29 7.97 -20.23
CA LEU A 514 -17.38 7.20 -20.81
C LEU A 514 -17.73 7.69 -22.23
N LEU A 515 -17.90 9.00 -22.41
CA LEU A 515 -18.21 9.60 -23.71
C LEU A 515 -17.06 9.47 -24.72
N GLU A 516 -15.81 9.58 -24.28
CA GLU A 516 -14.63 9.47 -25.15
C GLU A 516 -14.42 8.05 -25.67
N ARG A 517 -14.61 7.04 -24.81
CA ARG A 517 -14.39 5.64 -25.18
C ARG A 517 -15.60 5.01 -25.85
N ARG A 518 -16.82 5.37 -25.43
CA ARG A 518 -18.05 4.64 -25.78
C ARG A 518 -19.19 5.56 -26.17
N GLY A 519 -18.87 6.82 -26.48
CA GLY A 519 -19.85 7.82 -26.89
C GLY A 519 -20.77 7.27 -27.97
N GLY A 520 -20.24 6.70 -29.06
CA GLY A 520 -21.03 6.23 -30.21
C GLY A 520 -22.22 5.30 -29.89
N GLU A 521 -22.20 4.61 -28.75
CA GLU A 521 -23.25 3.69 -28.31
C GLU A 521 -24.27 4.34 -27.35
N ILE A 522 -23.98 5.53 -26.85
CA ILE A 522 -24.73 6.17 -25.77
C ILE A 522 -25.72 7.18 -26.37
N GLN A 523 -27.01 6.90 -26.20
CA GLN A 523 -28.05 7.90 -26.41
C GLN A 523 -28.32 8.66 -25.11
N ILE A 524 -28.41 9.98 -25.20
CA ILE A 524 -28.74 10.82 -24.04
C ILE A 524 -30.27 10.94 -23.96
N THR A 525 -30.88 9.99 -23.24
CA THR A 525 -32.31 9.93 -22.99
C THR A 525 -32.74 10.88 -21.87
N GLU A 526 -34.05 11.09 -21.73
CA GLU A 526 -34.62 11.87 -20.62
C GLU A 526 -34.23 11.30 -19.24
N ASN A 527 -34.06 9.98 -19.12
CA ASN A 527 -33.63 9.32 -17.87
C ASN A 527 -32.20 9.73 -17.48
N VAL A 528 -31.31 9.89 -18.45
CA VAL A 528 -29.93 10.36 -18.21
C VAL A 528 -29.94 11.81 -17.74
N VAL A 529 -30.80 12.66 -18.33
CA VAL A 529 -30.98 14.06 -17.90
C VAL A 529 -31.52 14.13 -16.46
N LYS A 530 -32.56 13.34 -16.13
CA LYS A 530 -33.09 13.24 -14.76
C LYS A 530 -32.04 12.75 -13.76
N ALA A 531 -31.21 11.79 -14.16
CA ALA A 531 -30.10 11.30 -13.34
C ALA A 531 -29.05 12.38 -13.07
N ALA A 532 -28.62 13.11 -14.10
CA ALA A 532 -27.69 14.24 -13.93
C ALA A 532 -28.31 15.34 -13.04
N ALA A 533 -29.61 15.60 -13.16
CA ALA A 533 -30.31 16.57 -12.32
C ALA A 533 -30.39 16.13 -10.85
N ALA A 534 -30.43 14.82 -10.59
CA ALA A 534 -30.38 14.26 -9.24
C ALA A 534 -28.96 14.24 -8.63
N ASN A 535 -27.93 14.58 -9.42
CA ASN A 535 -26.55 14.63 -8.95
C ASN A 535 -26.25 16.01 -8.34
N SER A 536 -26.41 16.11 -7.01
CA SER A 536 -26.22 17.35 -6.28
C SER A 536 -24.77 17.84 -6.21
N ARG A 537 -23.78 17.00 -6.56
CA ARG A 537 -22.35 17.32 -6.46
C ARG A 537 -21.75 17.83 -7.77
N SER A 538 -22.15 17.24 -8.91
CA SER A 538 -21.53 17.53 -10.21
C SER A 538 -22.54 17.54 -11.36
N GLY A 539 -23.84 17.67 -11.06
CA GLY A 539 -24.90 17.61 -12.07
C GLY A 539 -24.75 18.67 -13.17
N ASN A 540 -24.37 19.90 -12.81
CA ASN A 540 -24.17 20.99 -13.78
C ASN A 540 -23.02 20.66 -14.75
N GLU A 541 -21.88 20.20 -14.22
CA GLU A 541 -20.68 19.85 -14.98
C GLU A 541 -20.93 18.65 -15.89
N VAL A 542 -21.57 17.60 -15.36
CA VAL A 542 -21.99 16.42 -16.11
C VAL A 542 -22.94 16.81 -17.25
N MET A 543 -23.94 17.65 -16.97
CA MET A 543 -24.91 18.08 -17.99
C MET A 543 -24.26 18.99 -19.06
N MET A 544 -23.37 19.90 -18.65
CA MET A 544 -22.57 20.73 -19.56
C MET A 544 -21.73 19.88 -20.51
N LEU A 545 -21.07 18.85 -19.99
CA LEU A 545 -20.26 17.92 -20.77
C LEU A 545 -21.11 17.14 -21.79
N LEU A 546 -22.27 16.63 -21.36
CA LEU A 546 -23.23 15.94 -22.22
C LEU A 546 -23.69 16.82 -23.38
N LEU A 547 -24.10 18.06 -23.09
CA LEU A 547 -24.52 19.02 -24.12
C LEU A 547 -23.37 19.47 -25.01
N LYS A 548 -22.14 19.56 -24.48
CA LYS A 548 -20.95 19.94 -25.27
C LYS A 548 -20.57 18.90 -26.30
N ARG A 549 -20.55 17.62 -25.90
CA ARG A 549 -20.06 16.53 -26.76
C ARG A 549 -21.14 15.81 -27.55
N ARG A 550 -22.37 15.75 -27.02
CA ARG A 550 -23.49 15.00 -27.60
C ARG A 550 -24.76 15.82 -27.72
N GLY A 551 -24.63 17.14 -27.76
CA GLY A 551 -25.76 18.07 -27.80
C GLY A 551 -26.76 17.80 -28.93
N GLY A 552 -26.34 17.25 -30.07
CA GLY A 552 -27.21 16.87 -31.20
C GLY A 552 -28.04 15.60 -30.98
N GLU A 553 -27.68 14.78 -29.99
CA GLU A 553 -28.32 13.49 -29.71
C GLU A 553 -29.09 13.45 -28.39
N VAL A 554 -29.05 14.55 -27.64
CA VAL A 554 -29.93 14.73 -26.48
C VAL A 554 -31.37 14.66 -26.97
N GLN A 555 -32.16 13.76 -26.40
CA GLN A 555 -33.60 13.77 -26.66
C GLN A 555 -34.20 15.00 -26.00
N ILE A 556 -34.57 15.99 -26.81
CA ILE A 556 -35.22 17.22 -26.37
C ILE A 556 -36.71 16.93 -26.27
N THR A 557 -37.10 16.22 -25.21
CA THR A 557 -38.51 16.11 -24.80
C THR A 557 -38.87 17.30 -23.92
N GLU A 558 -40.14 17.69 -23.88
CA GLU A 558 -40.62 18.72 -22.94
C GLU A 558 -40.24 18.35 -21.49
N GLY A 559 -40.36 17.07 -21.13
CA GLY A 559 -39.96 16.56 -19.81
C GLY A 559 -38.47 16.77 -19.49
N ALA A 560 -37.58 16.59 -20.48
CA ALA A 560 -36.16 16.86 -20.31
C ALA A 560 -35.87 18.36 -20.12
N VAL A 561 -36.53 19.23 -20.89
CA VAL A 561 -36.37 20.70 -20.79
C VAL A 561 -36.91 21.22 -19.46
N VAL A 562 -38.07 20.74 -19.01
CA VAL A 562 -38.65 21.04 -17.70
C VAL A 562 -37.69 20.66 -16.58
N GLN A 563 -37.10 19.46 -16.63
CA GLN A 563 -36.15 19.02 -15.62
C GLN A 563 -34.89 19.89 -15.62
N ILE A 564 -34.40 20.30 -16.80
CA ILE A 564 -33.23 21.16 -16.91
C ILE A 564 -33.50 22.53 -16.30
N ALA A 565 -34.63 23.14 -16.68
CA ALA A 565 -35.05 24.45 -16.18
C ALA A 565 -35.25 24.44 -14.66
N LYS A 566 -35.67 23.32 -14.07
CA LYS A 566 -35.90 23.17 -12.63
C LYS A 566 -34.63 22.96 -11.80
N SER A 567 -33.64 22.24 -12.34
CA SER A 567 -32.54 21.68 -11.53
C SER A 567 -31.15 22.26 -11.83
N PHE A 568 -30.93 22.82 -13.02
CA PHE A 568 -29.60 23.30 -13.43
C PHE A 568 -29.50 24.82 -13.46
N ASN A 569 -28.27 25.32 -13.55
CA ASN A 569 -28.00 26.75 -13.57
C ASN A 569 -28.23 27.39 -14.96
N GLU A 570 -28.05 28.72 -15.01
CA GLU A 570 -28.17 29.51 -16.22
C GLU A 570 -27.23 29.03 -17.35
N GLU A 571 -25.99 28.66 -17.04
CA GLU A 571 -25.00 28.22 -18.03
C GLU A 571 -25.45 26.98 -18.80
N VAL A 572 -25.98 25.98 -18.09
CA VAL A 572 -26.53 24.76 -18.69
C VAL A 572 -27.68 25.11 -19.63
N MET A 573 -28.58 26.01 -19.20
CA MET A 573 -29.73 26.44 -20.00
C MET A 573 -29.30 27.24 -21.25
N LYS A 574 -28.35 28.17 -21.13
CA LYS A 574 -27.75 28.88 -22.27
C LYS A 574 -27.18 27.90 -23.29
N LEU A 575 -26.45 26.89 -22.82
CA LEU A 575 -25.82 25.91 -23.69
C LEU A 575 -26.85 25.06 -24.44
N LEU A 576 -27.90 24.62 -23.74
CA LEU A 576 -29.03 23.90 -24.34
C LEU A 576 -29.67 24.74 -25.45
N LEU A 577 -30.04 25.98 -25.15
CA LEU A 577 -30.68 26.89 -26.10
C LEU A 577 -29.76 27.25 -27.28
N ARG A 578 -28.45 27.40 -27.06
CA ARG A 578 -27.49 27.67 -28.13
C ARG A 578 -27.36 26.50 -29.09
N ARG A 579 -27.36 25.26 -28.58
CA ARG A 579 -27.12 24.05 -29.39
C ARG A 579 -28.39 23.46 -29.99
N ARG A 580 -29.52 23.57 -29.31
CA ARG A 580 -30.80 22.93 -29.68
C ARG A 580 -32.00 23.87 -29.61
N GLY A 581 -31.80 25.17 -29.48
CA GLY A 581 -32.89 26.14 -29.29
C GLY A 581 -33.82 26.34 -30.49
N GLY A 582 -33.64 25.62 -31.60
CA GLY A 582 -34.65 25.50 -32.67
C GLY A 582 -35.63 24.35 -32.45
N GLU A 583 -35.28 23.38 -31.60
CA GLU A 583 -36.10 22.22 -31.22
C GLU A 583 -36.67 22.35 -29.80
N VAL A 584 -36.10 23.24 -28.98
CA VAL A 584 -36.62 23.55 -27.64
C VAL A 584 -37.83 24.47 -27.78
N GLU A 585 -39.01 23.90 -27.58
CA GLU A 585 -40.23 24.69 -27.38
C GLU A 585 -40.29 25.15 -25.92
N ILE A 586 -40.39 26.47 -25.72
CA ILE A 586 -40.55 27.05 -24.39
C ILE A 586 -42.05 27.08 -24.09
N THR A 587 -42.54 26.05 -23.42
CA THR A 587 -43.93 25.93 -22.98
C THR A 587 -44.12 26.58 -21.61
N GLU A 588 -45.39 26.74 -21.19
CA GLU A 588 -45.75 27.18 -19.84
C GLU A 588 -45.09 26.31 -18.76
N ASN A 589 -45.07 24.98 -18.95
CA ASN A 589 -44.45 24.04 -18.00
C ASN A 589 -42.95 24.30 -17.81
N VAL A 590 -42.24 24.69 -18.88
CA VAL A 590 -40.80 25.02 -18.82
C VAL A 590 -40.58 26.32 -18.03
N VAL A 591 -41.45 27.30 -18.20
CA VAL A 591 -41.40 28.57 -17.47
C VAL A 591 -41.79 28.38 -15.99
N GLU A 592 -42.79 27.55 -15.70
CA GLU A 592 -43.17 27.14 -14.34
C GLU A 592 -42.00 26.43 -13.64
N ALA A 593 -41.31 25.54 -14.36
CA ALA A 593 -40.14 24.85 -13.84
C ALA A 593 -38.97 25.79 -13.51
N ALA A 594 -38.73 26.81 -14.35
CA ALA A 594 -37.74 27.85 -14.08
C ALA A 594 -38.10 28.68 -12.83
N ALA A 595 -39.38 29.00 -12.64
CA ALA A 595 -39.86 29.66 -11.41
C ALA A 595 -39.61 28.82 -10.15
N ALA A 596 -39.74 27.49 -10.27
CA ALA A 596 -39.48 26.54 -9.18
C ALA A 596 -37.98 26.21 -8.97
N ASN A 597 -37.05 26.78 -9.74
CA ASN A 597 -35.64 26.45 -9.65
C ASN A 597 -34.99 27.10 -8.42
N LEU A 598 -34.59 26.28 -7.46
CA LEU A 598 -34.06 26.69 -6.16
C LEU A 598 -32.66 27.32 -6.19
N ILE A 599 -31.95 27.26 -7.32
CA ILE A 599 -30.53 27.67 -7.43
C ILE A 599 -30.38 28.91 -8.32
N SER A 600 -30.93 28.89 -9.53
CA SER A 600 -30.75 29.97 -10.53
C SER A 600 -32.07 30.37 -11.20
N GLY A 601 -33.17 30.32 -10.45
CA GLY A 601 -34.51 30.57 -11.00
C GLY A 601 -34.65 31.93 -11.69
N LYS A 602 -34.08 32.99 -11.13
CA LYS A 602 -34.11 34.34 -11.72
C LYS A 602 -33.41 34.37 -13.08
N GLU A 603 -32.19 33.87 -13.16
CA GLU A 603 -31.36 33.91 -14.36
C GLU A 603 -31.92 33.02 -15.46
N VAL A 604 -32.35 31.80 -15.11
CA VAL A 604 -33.00 30.87 -16.04
C VAL A 604 -34.31 31.46 -16.57
N MET A 605 -35.12 32.05 -15.69
CA MET A 605 -36.36 32.75 -16.07
C MET A 605 -36.08 33.92 -17.02
N MET A 606 -35.07 34.75 -16.72
CA MET A 606 -34.67 35.88 -17.55
C MET A 606 -34.35 35.46 -18.99
N LEU A 607 -33.54 34.41 -19.16
CA LEU A 607 -33.19 33.88 -20.48
C LEU A 607 -34.39 33.36 -21.27
N LEU A 608 -35.30 32.65 -20.58
CA LEU A 608 -36.50 32.09 -21.20
C LEU A 608 -37.43 33.21 -21.69
N LEU A 609 -37.61 34.27 -20.90
CA LEU A 609 -38.45 35.41 -21.25
C LEU A 609 -37.85 36.26 -22.37
N GLU A 610 -36.53 36.48 -22.37
CA GLU A 610 -35.84 37.20 -23.45
C GLU A 610 -35.99 36.47 -24.79
N ARG A 611 -35.87 35.13 -24.79
CA ARG A 611 -35.92 34.34 -26.01
C ARG A 611 -37.32 34.14 -26.58
N THR A 612 -38.34 34.06 -25.71
CA THR A 612 -39.74 33.92 -26.16
C THR A 612 -40.31 35.21 -26.72
N GLY A 613 -39.67 36.36 -26.49
CA GLY A 613 -40.14 37.67 -26.98
C GLY A 613 -41.56 38.00 -26.52
N GLY A 614 -41.99 37.38 -25.42
CA GLY A 614 -43.30 37.55 -24.84
C GLY A 614 -44.42 36.59 -25.29
N LYS A 615 -44.10 35.54 -26.05
CA LYS A 615 -45.09 34.55 -26.53
C LYS A 615 -45.72 33.67 -25.44
N VAL A 616 -45.08 33.50 -24.28
CA VAL A 616 -45.58 32.65 -23.19
C VAL A 616 -46.27 33.51 -22.16
N GLN A 617 -47.57 33.29 -21.95
CA GLN A 617 -48.35 34.02 -20.95
C GLN A 617 -47.89 33.63 -19.54
N ILE A 618 -47.74 34.61 -18.66
CA ILE A 618 -47.48 34.35 -17.23
C ILE A 618 -48.80 34.01 -16.55
N THR A 619 -49.00 32.72 -16.28
CA THR A 619 -50.20 32.20 -15.60
C THR A 619 -50.04 32.20 -14.09
N GLU A 620 -51.15 32.03 -13.37
CA GLU A 620 -51.17 31.91 -11.90
C GLU A 620 -50.25 30.78 -11.41
N ARG A 621 -50.20 29.65 -12.13
CA ARG A 621 -49.35 28.49 -11.80
C ARG A 621 -47.86 28.84 -11.76
N ILE A 622 -47.38 29.67 -12.70
CA ILE A 622 -45.98 30.11 -12.74
C ILE A 622 -45.65 30.98 -11.52
N VAL A 623 -46.57 31.87 -11.15
CA VAL A 623 -46.37 32.72 -9.98
C VAL A 623 -46.48 31.91 -8.69
N GLU A 624 -47.41 30.96 -8.60
CA GLU A 624 -47.51 30.02 -7.48
C GLU A 624 -46.20 29.24 -7.30
N ALA A 625 -45.62 28.72 -8.38
CA ALA A 625 -44.34 28.02 -8.36
C ALA A 625 -43.19 28.90 -7.85
N ALA A 626 -43.15 30.18 -8.26
CA ALA A 626 -42.21 31.15 -7.71
C ALA A 626 -42.48 31.43 -6.22
N THR A 627 -43.75 31.52 -5.82
CA THR A 627 -44.10 31.84 -4.42
C THR A 627 -43.78 30.71 -3.43
N ALA A 628 -43.80 29.47 -3.90
CA ALA A 628 -43.40 28.29 -3.12
C ALA A 628 -41.86 28.15 -3.02
N ASN A 629 -41.10 28.92 -3.80
CA ASN A 629 -39.65 28.88 -3.86
C ASN A 629 -39.01 29.85 -2.84
N TRP A 630 -38.72 29.35 -1.65
CA TRP A 630 -38.13 30.13 -0.55
C TRP A 630 -36.69 30.59 -0.77
N ARG A 631 -35.98 30.12 -1.81
CA ARG A 631 -34.57 30.48 -2.07
C ARG A 631 -34.41 31.60 -3.09
N SER A 632 -35.01 31.42 -4.27
CA SER A 632 -34.87 32.35 -5.41
C SER A 632 -36.21 32.91 -5.88
N GLY A 633 -37.32 32.54 -5.23
CA GLY A 633 -38.67 32.96 -5.60
C GLY A 633 -38.87 34.47 -5.47
N LYS A 634 -38.19 35.12 -4.51
CA LYS A 634 -38.24 36.57 -4.32
C LYS A 634 -37.78 37.28 -5.60
N GLU A 635 -36.61 36.90 -6.09
CA GLU A 635 -35.99 37.49 -7.27
C GLU A 635 -36.77 37.16 -8.55
N VAL A 636 -37.35 35.96 -8.64
CA VAL A 636 -38.23 35.58 -9.75
C VAL A 636 -39.49 36.45 -9.77
N ILE A 637 -40.16 36.63 -8.61
CA ILE A 637 -41.37 37.46 -8.52
C ILE A 637 -41.05 38.91 -8.85
N MET A 638 -39.95 39.46 -8.32
CA MET A 638 -39.52 40.82 -8.67
C MET A 638 -39.31 40.97 -10.17
N LEU A 639 -38.65 40.01 -10.83
CA LEU A 639 -38.43 40.03 -12.27
C LEU A 639 -39.73 39.97 -13.09
N LEU A 640 -40.69 39.14 -12.66
CA LEU A 640 -42.00 39.04 -13.31
C LEU A 640 -42.80 40.35 -13.19
N LEU A 641 -42.81 40.95 -12.00
CA LEU A 641 -43.48 42.24 -11.74
C LEU A 641 -42.83 43.40 -12.51
N GLU A 642 -41.51 43.38 -12.71
CA GLU A 642 -40.78 44.42 -13.43
C GLU A 642 -40.96 44.35 -14.95
N ARG A 643 -40.95 43.13 -15.54
CA ARG A 643 -40.89 42.96 -17.01
C ARG A 643 -42.21 42.56 -17.66
N ARG A 644 -43.16 41.96 -16.93
CA ARG A 644 -44.40 41.37 -17.46
C ARG A 644 -45.65 41.88 -16.73
N ARG A 645 -45.61 43.16 -16.32
CA ARG A 645 -46.64 43.85 -15.52
C ARG A 645 -48.06 43.63 -16.02
N ASP A 646 -48.29 43.63 -17.34
CA ASP A 646 -49.64 43.61 -17.92
C ASP A 646 -50.18 42.18 -18.13
N GLU A 647 -49.37 41.15 -17.86
CA GLU A 647 -49.75 39.74 -18.07
C GLU A 647 -50.04 38.99 -16.75
N VAL A 648 -49.51 39.47 -15.63
CA VAL A 648 -49.74 38.88 -14.32
C VAL A 648 -51.15 39.22 -13.83
N HIS A 649 -52.06 38.26 -13.91
CA HIS A 649 -53.40 38.38 -13.32
C HIS A 649 -53.29 38.18 -11.81
N ILE A 650 -53.45 39.26 -11.03
CA ILE A 650 -53.35 39.19 -9.58
C ILE A 650 -54.69 38.74 -8.99
N THR A 651 -54.71 37.52 -8.46
CA THR A 651 -55.84 36.99 -7.67
C THR A 651 -55.65 37.27 -6.18
N GLU A 652 -56.75 37.30 -5.42
CA GLU A 652 -56.70 37.39 -3.94
C GLU A 652 -55.82 36.28 -3.32
N GLY A 653 -55.88 35.07 -3.90
CA GLY A 653 -55.10 33.91 -3.46
C GLY A 653 -53.59 34.15 -3.59
N LEU A 654 -53.17 34.71 -4.72
CA LEU A 654 -51.78 35.04 -4.98
C LEU A 654 -51.25 36.12 -4.02
N VAL A 655 -52.02 37.19 -3.78
CA VAL A 655 -51.63 38.25 -2.84
C VAL A 655 -51.49 37.69 -1.42
N ALA A 656 -52.37 36.79 -1.01
CA ALA A 656 -52.25 36.12 0.28
C ALA A 656 -51.00 35.23 0.36
N GLN A 657 -50.67 34.47 -0.69
CA GLN A 657 -49.43 33.68 -0.73
C GLN A 657 -48.17 34.55 -0.66
N ILE A 658 -48.15 35.67 -1.39
CA ILE A 658 -47.01 36.61 -1.35
C ILE A 658 -46.85 37.18 0.05
N ALA A 659 -47.96 37.62 0.66
CA ALA A 659 -47.98 38.13 2.03
C ALA A 659 -47.53 37.08 3.06
N LYS A 660 -47.78 35.79 2.82
CA LYS A 660 -47.37 34.68 3.69
C LYS A 660 -45.89 34.30 3.56
N SER A 661 -45.34 34.37 2.34
CA SER A 661 -44.06 33.74 2.00
C SER A 661 -42.90 34.71 1.80
N PHE A 662 -43.14 35.99 1.48
CA PHE A 662 -42.09 36.97 1.15
C PHE A 662 -42.04 38.15 2.10
N ASP A 663 -41.03 38.99 1.93
CA ASP A 663 -40.80 40.19 2.73
C ASP A 663 -41.57 41.42 2.21
N GLU A 664 -41.41 42.52 2.94
CA GLU A 664 -42.06 43.79 2.60
C GLU A 664 -41.63 44.34 1.24
N GLU A 665 -40.45 44.00 0.72
CA GLU A 665 -39.95 44.55 -0.54
C GLU A 665 -40.77 44.04 -1.73
N VAL A 666 -41.05 42.74 -1.78
CA VAL A 666 -41.93 42.14 -2.79
C VAL A 666 -43.35 42.68 -2.66
N MET A 667 -43.86 42.77 -1.43
CA MET A 667 -45.20 43.27 -1.17
C MET A 667 -45.34 44.76 -1.53
N LYS A 668 -44.29 45.56 -1.30
CA LYS A 668 -44.25 46.99 -1.65
C LYS A 668 -44.28 47.18 -3.15
N LEU A 669 -43.47 46.43 -3.90
CA LEU A 669 -43.47 46.49 -5.37
C LEU A 669 -44.84 46.11 -5.95
N LEU A 670 -45.48 45.08 -5.39
CA LEU A 670 -46.83 44.66 -5.78
C LEU A 670 -47.86 45.80 -5.58
N LEU A 671 -47.84 46.45 -4.41
CA LEU A 671 -48.73 47.56 -4.09
C LEU A 671 -48.44 48.83 -4.90
N GLU A 672 -47.17 49.14 -5.21
CA GLU A 672 -46.80 50.32 -6.02
C GLU A 672 -47.18 50.17 -7.48
N ARG A 673 -47.03 48.96 -8.04
CA ARG A 673 -47.17 48.71 -9.48
C ARG A 673 -48.58 48.30 -9.88
N GLN A 674 -49.36 47.67 -9.00
CA GLN A 674 -50.73 47.21 -9.28
C GLN A 674 -51.77 47.60 -8.21
N GLY A 675 -51.45 48.58 -7.37
CA GLY A 675 -52.31 49.01 -6.26
C GLY A 675 -53.69 49.59 -6.62
N GLY A 676 -54.09 49.68 -7.89
CA GLY A 676 -55.47 50.04 -8.25
C GLY A 676 -56.43 48.84 -8.24
N GLU A 677 -55.92 47.63 -8.46
CA GLU A 677 -56.71 46.40 -8.70
C GLU A 677 -56.71 45.46 -7.48
N ILE A 678 -55.76 45.65 -6.56
CA ILE A 678 -55.58 44.79 -5.39
C ILE A 678 -56.46 45.25 -4.23
N GLN A 679 -57.42 44.42 -3.80
CA GLN A 679 -58.14 44.62 -2.55
C GLN A 679 -57.44 43.90 -1.40
N ILE A 680 -57.15 44.61 -0.30
CA ILE A 680 -56.63 43.96 0.90
C ILE A 680 -57.79 43.31 1.65
N THR A 681 -58.01 42.02 1.38
CA THR A 681 -59.06 41.24 2.04
C THR A 681 -58.60 40.65 3.37
N LYS A 682 -59.55 40.13 4.15
CA LYS A 682 -59.26 39.39 5.39
C LYS A 682 -58.23 38.27 5.19
N ARG A 683 -58.28 37.55 4.06
CA ARG A 683 -57.37 36.43 3.78
C ARG A 683 -55.93 36.89 3.61
N VAL A 684 -55.72 38.04 2.96
CA VAL A 684 -54.38 38.64 2.79
C VAL A 684 -53.81 39.07 4.15
N VAL A 685 -54.64 39.67 5.00
CA VAL A 685 -54.22 40.11 6.35
C VAL A 685 -53.93 38.91 7.27
N GLU A 686 -54.74 37.85 7.21
CA GLU A 686 -54.45 36.57 7.89
C GLU A 686 -53.11 35.99 7.44
N ALA A 687 -52.86 35.99 6.13
CA ALA A 687 -51.64 35.44 5.56
C ALA A 687 -50.39 36.24 5.95
N ALA A 688 -50.47 37.58 5.96
CA ALA A 688 -49.41 38.46 6.47
C ALA A 688 -49.11 38.20 7.96
N ALA A 689 -50.14 37.97 8.78
CA ALA A 689 -49.97 37.61 10.18
C ALA A 689 -49.31 36.22 10.38
N ALA A 690 -49.59 35.27 9.47
CA ALA A 690 -49.01 33.94 9.47
C ALA A 690 -47.60 33.85 8.86
N ASN A 691 -47.05 34.93 8.30
CA ASN A 691 -45.75 34.94 7.66
C ASN A 691 -44.63 34.73 8.70
N LEU A 692 -43.88 33.64 8.57
CA LEU A 692 -42.91 33.19 9.58
C LEU A 692 -41.61 34.01 9.62
N ILE A 693 -41.31 34.82 8.60
CA ILE A 693 -40.02 35.49 8.48
C ILE A 693 -40.16 37.00 8.59
N SER A 694 -41.08 37.59 7.83
CA SER A 694 -41.22 39.05 7.69
C SER A 694 -42.64 39.54 8.00
N GLY A 695 -43.40 38.79 8.81
CA GLY A 695 -44.80 39.12 9.08
C GLY A 695 -45.00 40.50 9.71
N LYS A 696 -44.06 40.99 10.52
CA LYS A 696 -44.14 42.33 11.12
C LYS A 696 -44.02 43.41 10.06
N GLU A 697 -42.99 43.33 9.22
CA GLU A 697 -42.65 44.24 8.13
C GLU A 697 -43.77 44.29 7.08
N VAL A 698 -44.25 43.12 6.64
CA VAL A 698 -45.37 43.01 5.69
C VAL A 698 -46.66 43.59 6.28
N MET A 699 -46.97 43.30 7.56
CA MET A 699 -48.14 43.84 8.24
C MET A 699 -48.05 45.37 8.42
N MET A 700 -46.86 45.89 8.73
CA MET A 700 -46.60 47.32 8.86
C MET A 700 -46.84 48.04 7.52
N LEU A 701 -46.29 47.52 6.43
CA LEU A 701 -46.47 48.06 5.09
C LEU A 701 -47.95 48.09 4.67
N LEU A 702 -48.70 47.01 4.94
CA LEU A 702 -50.13 46.92 4.64
C LEU A 702 -50.93 47.98 5.43
N LEU A 703 -50.61 48.15 6.71
CA LEU A 703 -51.25 49.16 7.57
C LEU A 703 -50.93 50.59 7.15
N GLU A 704 -49.69 50.87 6.75
CA GLU A 704 -49.26 52.21 6.34
C GLU A 704 -49.87 52.66 5.00
N ARG A 705 -49.95 51.74 4.02
CA ARG A 705 -50.38 52.10 2.66
C ARG A 705 -51.84 51.84 2.36
N ARG A 706 -52.47 50.91 3.09
CA ARG A 706 -53.86 50.46 2.87
C ARG A 706 -54.63 50.30 4.17
N GLY A 707 -54.25 51.04 5.22
CA GLY A 707 -54.82 50.90 6.56
C GLY A 707 -56.36 50.97 6.65
N GLY A 708 -57.03 51.68 5.74
CA GLY A 708 -58.50 51.74 5.68
C GLY A 708 -59.18 50.48 5.11
N GLU A 709 -58.42 49.61 4.42
CA GLU A 709 -58.91 48.32 3.91
C GLU A 709 -58.57 47.15 4.86
N VAL A 710 -57.59 47.33 5.75
CA VAL A 710 -57.10 46.29 6.67
C VAL A 710 -58.10 46.06 7.82
N ARG A 711 -58.88 44.98 7.72
CA ARG A 711 -59.76 44.53 8.81
C ARG A 711 -59.09 43.49 9.70
N ILE A 712 -58.82 43.86 10.95
CA ILE A 712 -58.32 42.92 11.97
C ILE A 712 -59.50 42.08 12.46
N THR A 713 -59.42 40.75 12.29
CA THR A 713 -60.47 39.81 12.73
C THR A 713 -59.89 38.73 13.62
N GLU A 714 -60.73 37.96 14.32
CA GLU A 714 -60.34 36.88 15.23
C GLU A 714 -59.29 35.94 14.62
N LYS A 715 -59.50 35.52 13.37
CA LYS A 715 -58.57 34.63 12.67
C LYS A 715 -57.18 35.25 12.39
N VAL A 716 -57.09 36.57 12.20
CA VAL A 716 -55.80 37.28 12.02
C VAL A 716 -54.99 37.21 13.32
N VAL A 717 -55.69 37.30 14.46
CA VAL A 717 -55.09 37.21 15.80
C VAL A 717 -54.61 35.79 16.07
N GLU A 718 -55.44 34.79 15.76
CA GLU A 718 -55.08 33.37 15.85
C GLU A 718 -53.85 33.05 14.99
N ALA A 719 -53.83 33.51 13.73
CA ALA A 719 -52.69 33.34 12.83
C ALA A 719 -51.39 33.95 13.39
N ALA A 720 -51.46 35.14 14.01
CA ALA A 720 -50.30 35.76 14.67
C ALA A 720 -49.90 35.04 15.98
N LEU A 721 -50.82 34.34 16.64
CA LEU A 721 -50.54 33.56 17.84
C LEU A 721 -49.86 32.24 17.52
N GLU A 722 -50.30 31.58 16.45
CA GLU A 722 -49.71 30.32 15.95
C GLU A 722 -48.38 30.54 15.23
N ASN A 723 -48.09 31.78 14.80
CA ASN A 723 -46.80 32.16 14.24
C ASN A 723 -45.71 32.17 15.32
N SER A 724 -44.88 31.13 15.31
CA SER A 724 -43.82 30.90 16.30
C SER A 724 -42.59 31.79 16.15
N ARG A 725 -42.42 32.48 15.01
CA ARG A 725 -41.23 33.27 14.71
C ARG A 725 -41.48 34.78 14.83
N SER A 726 -42.30 35.37 13.96
CA SER A 726 -42.57 36.83 13.96
C SER A 726 -43.90 37.19 14.64
N GLY A 727 -44.61 36.20 15.18
CA GLY A 727 -45.95 36.40 15.73
C GLY A 727 -45.98 37.29 16.98
N LYS A 728 -44.87 37.45 17.72
CA LYS A 728 -44.81 38.35 18.88
C LYS A 728 -44.83 39.80 18.42
N GLU A 729 -44.04 40.12 17.41
CA GLU A 729 -43.89 41.43 16.81
C GLU A 729 -45.16 41.86 16.06
N VAL A 730 -45.78 40.92 15.33
CA VAL A 730 -47.08 41.14 14.69
C VAL A 730 -48.14 41.45 15.75
N MET A 731 -48.20 40.70 16.86
CA MET A 731 -49.15 40.98 17.94
C MET A 731 -48.91 42.36 18.57
N GLN A 732 -47.65 42.78 18.78
CA GLN A 732 -47.32 44.11 19.29
C GLN A 732 -47.79 45.23 18.35
N LEU A 733 -47.65 45.06 17.03
CA LEU A 733 -48.18 46.02 16.05
C LEU A 733 -49.70 46.13 16.10
N LEU A 734 -50.40 44.99 16.18
CA LEU A 734 -51.86 44.97 16.29
C LEU A 734 -52.34 45.65 17.59
N PHE A 735 -51.65 45.45 18.72
CA PHE A 735 -51.94 46.14 19.99
C PHE A 735 -51.73 47.65 19.88
N LYS A 736 -50.64 48.11 19.25
CA LYS A 736 -50.33 49.54 19.11
C LYS A 736 -51.37 50.27 18.26
N ARG A 737 -51.94 49.60 17.24
CA ARG A 737 -53.01 50.19 16.40
C ARG A 737 -54.36 50.25 17.11
N ARG A 738 -54.70 49.23 17.92
CA ARG A 738 -55.93 49.24 18.77
C ARG A 738 -55.97 50.42 19.74
N GLY A 739 -54.81 50.89 20.20
CA GLY A 739 -54.72 52.09 21.04
C GLY A 739 -55.02 53.41 20.31
N ASN A 740 -55.07 53.40 18.96
CA ASN A 740 -55.12 54.62 18.14
C ASN A 740 -56.27 54.66 17.11
N ASP A 741 -57.15 53.65 16.96
CA ASP A 741 -58.26 53.71 15.99
C ASP A 741 -59.53 52.95 16.46
N GLU A 742 -60.67 53.63 16.43
CA GLU A 742 -62.01 53.14 16.81
C GLU A 742 -62.71 52.30 15.71
N GLN A 743 -62.04 51.95 14.62
CA GLN A 743 -62.61 51.12 13.53
C GLN A 743 -62.44 49.60 13.75
N ILE A 744 -62.63 49.11 14.97
CA ILE A 744 -63.00 47.70 15.16
C ILE A 744 -64.50 47.64 14.96
N THR A 745 -64.96 47.35 13.74
CA THR A 745 -66.38 47.03 13.53
C THR A 745 -66.68 45.74 14.31
N GLU A 746 -67.22 45.91 15.51
CA GLU A 746 -68.12 44.93 16.10
C GLU A 746 -69.26 44.77 15.08
N ASP A 747 -69.29 43.64 14.36
CA ASP A 747 -70.54 43.21 13.73
C ASP A 747 -71.49 42.90 14.89
N VAL A 748 -72.22 43.94 15.30
CA VAL A 748 -73.31 43.91 16.25
C VAL A 748 -74.48 43.22 15.57
N ASP A 749 -74.64 41.93 15.82
CA ASP A 749 -75.97 41.32 15.73
C ASP A 749 -76.53 41.17 17.15
N SER A 750 -77.62 41.89 17.36
CA SER A 750 -78.26 42.20 18.63
C SER A 750 -78.70 40.96 19.43
N ARG A 751 -78.08 40.74 20.61
CA ARG A 751 -78.67 40.05 21.79
C ARG A 751 -77.77 40.27 23.02
N PRO A 752 -78.29 40.69 24.19
CA PRO A 752 -77.47 40.95 25.36
C PRO A 752 -77.12 39.63 26.07
N GLN A 753 -75.90 39.55 26.60
CA GLN A 753 -75.25 38.40 27.27
C GLN A 753 -74.45 37.43 26.39
N LYS A 754 -73.28 37.89 25.94
CA LYS A 754 -72.00 37.15 25.94
C LYS A 754 -70.89 38.20 25.78
N ARG A 755 -69.89 38.24 26.68
CA ARG A 755 -68.65 39.00 26.41
C ARG A 755 -68.12 38.53 25.04
N PRO A 756 -67.72 39.43 24.12
CA PRO A 756 -67.31 39.02 22.79
C PRO A 756 -66.08 38.10 22.90
N ARG A 757 -66.13 36.93 22.23
CA ARG A 757 -65.04 35.92 22.22
C ARG A 757 -63.67 36.52 21.91
N LEU A 758 -63.63 37.57 21.09
CA LEU A 758 -62.43 38.37 20.83
C LEU A 758 -61.79 38.86 22.13
N SER A 759 -62.49 39.55 23.04
CA SER A 759 -61.86 40.10 24.26
C SER A 759 -61.23 39.01 25.14
N LEU A 760 -61.87 37.83 25.20
CA LEU A 760 -61.38 36.65 25.90
C LEU A 760 -60.17 36.01 25.20
N LEU A 761 -60.16 35.90 23.87
CA LEU A 761 -59.00 35.40 23.11
C LEU A 761 -57.81 36.35 23.19
N TRP A 762 -58.03 37.67 23.21
CA TRP A 762 -56.96 38.67 23.38
C TRP A 762 -56.41 38.67 24.82
N GLU A 763 -57.25 38.53 25.85
CA GLU A 763 -56.81 38.38 27.25
C GLU A 763 -56.10 37.02 27.47
N GLU A 764 -56.63 35.92 26.93
CA GLU A 764 -55.94 34.61 26.93
C GLU A 764 -54.64 34.64 26.13
N ALA A 765 -54.56 35.39 25.03
CA ALA A 765 -53.35 35.57 24.22
C ALA A 765 -52.25 36.34 24.96
N VAL A 766 -52.63 37.41 25.67
CA VAL A 766 -51.72 38.15 26.57
C VAL A 766 -51.21 37.20 27.65
N VAL A 767 -52.08 36.39 28.26
CA VAL A 767 -51.68 35.45 29.32
C VAL A 767 -50.84 34.28 28.79
N LYS A 768 -51.23 33.61 27.69
CA LYS A 768 -50.49 32.48 27.08
C LYS A 768 -49.12 32.88 26.56
N LYS A 769 -48.98 34.05 25.92
CA LYS A 769 -47.69 34.50 25.34
C LYS A 769 -46.76 35.09 26.41
N ILE A 770 -47.29 35.73 27.47
CA ILE A 770 -46.51 36.10 28.67
C ILE A 770 -45.99 34.84 29.39
N LEU A 771 -46.81 33.78 29.49
CA LEU A 771 -46.40 32.49 30.05
C LEU A 771 -45.37 31.76 29.16
N ALA A 772 -45.53 31.77 27.84
CA ALA A 772 -44.59 31.15 26.90
C ALA A 772 -43.24 31.90 26.79
N CYS A 773 -43.25 33.24 26.85
CA CYS A 773 -42.00 34.03 26.90
C CYS A 773 -41.24 33.78 28.22
N LYS A 774 -41.94 33.64 29.36
CA LYS A 774 -41.31 33.23 30.63
C LYS A 774 -40.71 31.82 30.54
N ALA A 775 -41.35 30.89 29.84
CA ALA A 775 -40.83 29.52 29.66
C ALA A 775 -39.59 29.47 28.73
N ALA A 776 -39.54 30.29 27.68
CA ALA A 776 -38.39 30.37 26.77
C ALA A 776 -37.16 31.08 27.41
N ASP A 777 -37.37 32.15 28.18
CA ASP A 777 -36.29 32.82 28.94
C ASP A 777 -35.72 31.94 30.06
N LEU A 778 -36.52 31.00 30.60
CA LEU A 778 -36.05 29.98 31.55
C LEU A 778 -35.21 28.88 30.86
N HIS A 779 -35.45 28.60 29.58
CA HIS A 779 -34.70 27.58 28.83
C HIS A 779 -33.36 28.09 28.26
N ILE A 780 -33.18 29.41 28.10
CA ILE A 780 -31.91 30.01 27.63
C ILE A 780 -30.86 30.11 28.76
N LYS A 781 -31.23 29.86 30.03
CA LYS A 781 -30.28 29.76 31.16
C LYS A 781 -29.80 28.34 31.47
N CYS A 782 -30.24 27.34 30.72
CA CYS A 782 -29.76 25.95 30.82
C CYS A 782 -29.44 25.40 29.43
N TYR A 783 -28.35 25.88 28.82
CA TYR A 783 -27.43 25.11 27.97
C TYR A 783 -26.09 25.83 27.87
#